data_AF-A0A3A8K4Z8-F1
#
_entry.id   AF-A0A3A8K4Z8-F1
#
_cell.length_a   1.000
_cell.length_b   1.000
_cell.length_c   1.000
_cell.angle_alpha   90.00
_cell.angle_beta   90.00
_cell.angle_gamma   90.00
#
_symmetry.space_group_name_H-M   'P 1'
#
loop_
_entity.id
_entity.type
_entity.pdbx_description
1 polymer ?
#
loop_
_entity_poly.entity_id
_entity_poly.type
_entity_poly.pdbx_seq_one_letter_code
_entity_poly.pdbx_strand_id
1 'polypeptide(L)'
;MRVAERSAWTLFACALVLAVPSLTRAQSQEEKRRQLQERLGIKPPPEPPGHAQAAPDAGVVEPGTPSPAAPARATRNPIAARPRVPGFADDARPILEKACGSCHSPEGKASRSRWVLKGGPEDYDATVRFVQTATAAQSPLLKKGTGTALHGGKKVLAVESVEYATLLRWIEGGAPPGRARAGTQAAPVASAPSASSPVPTAPSAPASASSPSTAPSASASTGSSPTAPAASASAGSSPTAPAASASAGSSSTAPAASASPSPPSTAPAASASAGTPPTAPSEDASAAPRFAPQVHEALLADCSSCHASDGMAGASRYLTHTDPDAHLRSVAPLVVPGAAASSLLYQRAKGDSHPGGAVWEPGSAQLALLARWIDAGALGTTPPATANTAVATAPPAPTAPEPAAAPAAPPVPSGPHAGVPLGTFPVLGSLSLNGRFDLNYERINYNDHPFKAEGESALRSYHHFLFLTRQSAEDPVTLTLEVLSLQFWEVGYRINGASWPVKVFAKGGKVLVPFGGDPLFHHSYGGLAGFDQRVLPVVFAREGLTVNVERRLGPIALSGDAYVISGYRLKRADAVLNLQSDLAPLEDTRLGVGARLGGSWGPINVWYSPYFNSLGFGRRLFLQALDVAVWRPRGLPVLEHFSLGAGLLRADVSGGEAEGYGGPGADYYHFASYLQLRYHPTDWLYVQYRQGLRTFGNRRGLILDSNALTREDGSSHNVGVVARWRGLSAGLFQFWNLEKTDETPDDFTRLVVAYEF
;
A
#
# COMPACT_ATOMS: atom_id res chain seq x y z
N MET A 1 53.02 -3.10 -18.60
CA MET A 1 51.72 -3.59 -19.11
C MET A 1 51.16 -2.54 -20.08
N ARG A 2 50.85 -2.95 -21.32
CA ARG A 2 50.59 -2.07 -22.47
C ARG A 2 49.18 -1.45 -22.44
N VAL A 3 49.08 -0.21 -22.95
CA VAL A 3 47.91 0.67 -23.04
C VAL A 3 46.93 0.22 -24.15
N ALA A 4 46.49 -1.04 -24.15
CA ALA A 4 45.68 -1.60 -25.25
C ALA A 4 44.26 -2.08 -24.87
N GLU A 5 43.77 -1.81 -23.65
CA GLU A 5 42.47 -2.35 -23.19
C GLU A 5 41.36 -1.31 -22.96
N ARG A 6 41.57 -0.02 -23.23
CA ARG A 6 40.53 1.00 -23.01
C ARG A 6 39.43 1.02 -24.09
N SER A 7 39.68 0.44 -25.28
CA SER A 7 38.75 0.45 -26.40
C SER A 7 37.69 -0.65 -26.36
N ALA A 8 37.90 -1.74 -25.60
CA ALA A 8 36.92 -2.83 -25.48
C ALA A 8 35.73 -2.45 -24.57
N TRP A 9 35.95 -1.59 -23.58
CA TRP A 9 34.92 -1.18 -22.60
C TRP A 9 33.90 -0.19 -23.18
N THR A 10 34.34 0.70 -24.08
CA THR A 10 33.43 1.67 -24.73
C THR A 10 32.54 1.02 -25.78
N LEU A 11 33.03 -0.02 -26.47
CA LEU A 11 32.24 -0.76 -27.47
C LEU A 11 31.20 -1.68 -26.83
N PHE A 12 31.47 -2.25 -25.64
CA PHE A 12 30.50 -3.10 -24.95
C PHE A 12 29.36 -2.30 -24.29
N ALA A 13 29.65 -1.10 -23.78
CA ALA A 13 28.64 -0.18 -23.26
C ALA A 13 27.74 0.41 -24.37
N CYS A 14 28.29 0.68 -25.56
CA CYS A 14 27.50 1.13 -26.71
C CYS A 14 26.65 0.01 -27.36
N ALA A 15 27.11 -1.24 -27.34
CA ALA A 15 26.36 -2.38 -27.89
C ALA A 15 25.10 -2.72 -27.07
N LEU A 16 25.11 -2.47 -25.76
CA LEU A 16 23.94 -2.71 -24.90
C LEU A 16 22.86 -1.61 -25.02
N VAL A 17 23.23 -0.42 -25.50
CA VAL A 17 22.30 0.72 -25.70
C VAL A 17 21.70 0.73 -27.11
N LEU A 18 22.34 0.07 -28.09
CA LEU A 18 21.90 0.05 -29.50
C LEU A 18 21.09 -1.21 -29.91
N ALA A 19 20.84 -2.15 -28.99
CA ALA A 19 20.02 -3.33 -29.24
C ALA A 19 18.53 -3.13 -28.86
N VAL A 20 17.98 -1.94 -29.12
CA VAL A 20 16.52 -1.74 -29.10
C VAL A 20 15.98 -2.13 -30.48
N PRO A 21 15.13 -3.16 -30.62
CA PRO A 21 14.52 -3.45 -31.91
C PRO A 21 13.67 -2.25 -32.34
N SER A 22 13.81 -1.86 -33.61
CA SER A 22 12.99 -0.86 -34.27
C SER A 22 11.51 -1.09 -33.98
N LEU A 23 10.83 -0.07 -33.47
CA LEU A 23 9.38 -0.05 -33.26
C LEU A 23 8.66 -0.36 -34.57
N THR A 24 8.33 -1.63 -34.78
CA THR A 24 7.28 -2.02 -35.72
C THR A 24 5.96 -1.49 -35.18
N ARG A 25 5.24 -0.77 -36.04
CA ARG A 25 3.90 -0.22 -35.78
C ARG A 25 3.03 -1.28 -35.11
N ALA A 26 2.66 -1.05 -33.84
CA ALA A 26 1.82 -1.95 -33.09
C ALA A 26 0.46 -2.09 -33.80
N GLN A 27 0.15 -3.30 -34.28
CA GLN A 27 -1.21 -3.65 -34.70
C GLN A 27 -2.15 -3.58 -33.49
N SER A 28 -3.30 -2.94 -33.65
CA SER A 28 -4.33 -2.90 -32.61
C SER A 28 -4.79 -4.32 -32.27
N GLN A 29 -5.20 -4.53 -31.02
CA GLN A 29 -5.76 -5.80 -30.55
C GLN A 29 -6.98 -6.25 -31.37
N GLU A 30 -7.70 -5.28 -31.95
CA GLU A 30 -8.86 -5.50 -32.81
C GLU A 30 -8.48 -6.11 -34.16
N GLU A 31 -7.35 -5.69 -34.74
CA GLU A 31 -6.80 -6.24 -35.98
C GLU A 31 -6.31 -7.69 -35.78
N LYS A 32 -5.67 -7.97 -34.62
CA LYS A 32 -5.25 -9.33 -34.25
C LYS A 32 -6.45 -10.26 -34.02
N ARG A 33 -7.52 -9.75 -33.41
CA ARG A 33 -8.77 -10.50 -33.20
C ARG A 33 -9.46 -10.81 -34.53
N ARG A 34 -9.48 -9.86 -35.47
CA ARG A 34 -10.05 -10.05 -36.82
C ARG A 34 -9.28 -11.11 -37.61
N GLN A 35 -7.95 -11.05 -37.61
CA GLN A 35 -7.10 -12.03 -38.28
C GLN A 35 -7.19 -13.44 -37.67
N LEU A 36 -7.39 -13.53 -36.35
CA LEU A 36 -7.61 -14.80 -35.67
C LEU A 36 -8.97 -15.40 -36.05
N GLN A 37 -10.02 -14.57 -36.15
CA GLN A 37 -11.36 -14.99 -36.57
C GLN A 37 -11.39 -15.46 -38.03
N GLU A 38 -10.67 -14.79 -38.93
CA GLU A 38 -10.49 -15.22 -40.33
C GLU A 38 -9.71 -16.54 -40.44
N ARG A 39 -8.63 -16.70 -39.68
CA ARG A 39 -7.84 -17.95 -39.68
C ARG A 39 -8.59 -19.15 -39.12
N LEU A 40 -9.53 -18.91 -38.21
CA LEU A 40 -10.34 -19.97 -37.58
C LEU A 40 -11.65 -20.23 -38.33
N GLY A 41 -11.92 -19.54 -39.45
CA GLY A 41 -13.14 -19.75 -40.25
C GLY A 41 -14.43 -19.39 -39.51
N ILE A 42 -14.35 -18.58 -38.45
CA ILE A 42 -15.50 -18.23 -37.62
C ILE A 42 -16.23 -17.07 -38.31
N LYS A 43 -17.32 -17.38 -39.04
CA LYS A 43 -18.22 -16.36 -39.57
C LYS A 43 -18.92 -15.63 -38.40
N PRO A 44 -18.99 -14.29 -38.40
CA PRO A 44 -19.80 -13.57 -37.44
C PRO A 44 -21.27 -13.99 -37.57
N PRO A 45 -22.02 -14.04 -36.46
CA PRO A 45 -23.43 -14.44 -36.48
C PRO A 45 -24.26 -13.44 -37.30
N PRO A 46 -25.30 -13.91 -38.02
CA PRO A 46 -26.22 -13.02 -38.71
C PRO A 46 -26.99 -12.16 -37.70
N GLU A 47 -27.13 -10.87 -38.03
CA GLU A 47 -27.94 -9.91 -37.28
C GLU A 47 -29.38 -10.42 -37.10
N PRO A 48 -30.01 -10.21 -35.93
CA PRO A 48 -31.41 -10.53 -35.74
C PRO A 48 -32.30 -9.60 -36.58
N PRO A 49 -33.40 -10.12 -37.17
CA PRO A 49 -34.29 -9.32 -37.99
C PRO A 49 -35.05 -8.29 -37.15
N GLY A 50 -35.12 -7.07 -37.68
CA GLY A 50 -35.79 -5.93 -37.06
C GLY A 50 -37.27 -6.17 -36.79
N HIS A 51 -37.74 -5.75 -35.62
CA HIS A 51 -39.15 -5.69 -35.30
C HIS A 51 -39.80 -4.52 -36.06
N ALA A 52 -40.72 -4.89 -36.95
CA ALA A 52 -41.56 -4.00 -37.72
C ALA A 52 -42.64 -3.31 -36.87
N GLN A 53 -42.99 -2.11 -37.31
CA GLN A 53 -44.12 -1.28 -36.87
C GLN A 53 -45.46 -2.02 -36.91
N ALA A 54 -46.32 -1.73 -35.94
CA ALA A 54 -47.76 -1.95 -36.05
C ALA A 54 -48.52 -0.70 -35.57
N ALA A 55 -49.35 -0.18 -36.46
CA ALA A 55 -50.54 0.64 -36.20
C ALA A 55 -51.48 0.42 -37.41
N PRO A 56 -52.75 0.85 -37.34
CA PRO A 56 -53.78 0.59 -36.35
C PRO A 56 -55.01 -0.07 -37.02
N ASP A 57 -56.00 -0.57 -36.28
CA ASP A 57 -57.38 -0.56 -36.81
C ASP A 57 -58.50 -0.63 -35.76
N ALA A 58 -59.65 -0.13 -36.20
CA ALA A 58 -60.82 0.35 -35.47
C ALA A 58 -61.93 -0.70 -35.19
N GLY A 59 -62.93 -0.29 -34.39
CA GLY A 59 -64.26 -0.91 -34.26
C GLY A 59 -64.75 -0.96 -32.80
N VAL A 60 -65.42 0.08 -32.27
CA VAL A 60 -66.90 0.32 -32.29
C VAL A 60 -67.72 -0.84 -31.70
N VAL A 61 -68.42 -0.58 -30.57
CA VAL A 61 -69.88 -0.70 -30.35
C VAL A 61 -70.21 -0.28 -28.90
N GLU A 62 -70.98 0.80 -28.76
CA GLU A 62 -71.85 1.17 -27.62
C GLU A 62 -73.26 0.56 -27.90
N PRO A 63 -74.22 0.41 -26.94
CA PRO A 63 -74.74 1.52 -26.11
C PRO A 63 -75.33 1.16 -24.73
N GLY A 64 -75.60 2.19 -23.91
CA GLY A 64 -76.52 2.07 -22.78
C GLY A 64 -76.57 3.25 -21.80
N THR A 65 -77.41 4.24 -22.06
CA THR A 65 -77.96 5.20 -21.06
C THR A 65 -79.46 5.39 -21.40
N PRO A 66 -80.38 5.72 -20.45
CA PRO A 66 -80.39 7.04 -19.75
C PRO A 66 -80.98 7.01 -18.29
N SER A 67 -80.72 7.99 -17.39
CA SER A 67 -81.52 9.21 -17.07
C SER A 67 -81.78 9.31 -15.52
N PRO A 68 -82.28 10.42 -14.89
CA PRO A 68 -81.68 11.75 -14.71
C PRO A 68 -81.79 12.35 -13.25
N ALA A 69 -81.14 13.52 -13.05
CA ALA A 69 -81.39 14.59 -12.04
C ALA A 69 -81.03 14.32 -10.55
N ALA A 70 -80.53 15.24 -9.69
CA ALA A 70 -80.49 16.71 -9.62
C ALA A 70 -79.35 17.16 -8.62
N PRO A 71 -79.11 18.47 -8.35
CA PRO A 71 -77.77 19.06 -8.17
C PRO A 71 -77.28 19.32 -6.72
N ALA A 72 -75.99 19.70 -6.62
CA ALA A 72 -75.33 20.58 -5.63
C ALA A 72 -74.31 19.95 -4.65
N ARG A 73 -73.01 20.15 -4.90
CA ARG A 73 -72.12 21.16 -4.27
C ARG A 73 -70.65 20.73 -4.44
N ALA A 74 -69.92 21.42 -5.32
CA ALA A 74 -68.54 21.10 -5.66
C ALA A 74 -67.55 21.50 -4.56
N THR A 75 -66.94 20.53 -3.89
CA THR A 75 -65.65 20.69 -3.20
C THR A 75 -64.53 20.54 -4.22
N ARG A 76 -63.79 21.63 -4.49
CA ARG A 76 -62.56 21.60 -5.29
C ARG A 76 -61.55 20.65 -4.61
N ASN A 77 -61.28 19.51 -5.23
CA ASN A 77 -60.08 18.72 -4.94
C ASN A 77 -58.84 19.56 -5.30
N PRO A 78 -57.86 19.72 -4.40
CA PRO A 78 -56.59 20.32 -4.76
C PRO A 78 -55.89 19.38 -5.74
N ILE A 79 -55.60 19.88 -6.94
CA ILE A 79 -54.75 19.22 -7.93
C ILE A 79 -53.42 18.95 -7.23
N ALA A 80 -53.07 17.67 -7.03
CA ALA A 80 -51.82 17.26 -6.42
C ALA A 80 -50.65 17.78 -7.27
N ALA A 81 -50.00 18.84 -6.80
CA ALA A 81 -48.87 19.45 -7.48
C ALA A 81 -47.72 18.44 -7.58
N ARG A 82 -47.20 18.26 -8.80
CA ARG A 82 -46.04 17.39 -9.06
C ARG A 82 -44.86 17.83 -8.16
N PRO A 83 -44.18 16.92 -7.45
CA PRO A 83 -43.09 17.28 -6.57
C PRO A 83 -42.00 18.04 -7.34
N ARG A 84 -41.64 19.24 -6.86
CA ARG A 84 -40.56 20.04 -7.47
C ARG A 84 -39.21 19.39 -7.22
N VAL A 85 -38.30 19.47 -8.20
CA VAL A 85 -36.89 19.11 -8.01
C VAL A 85 -36.23 20.15 -7.09
N PRO A 86 -35.58 19.75 -5.99
CA PRO A 86 -34.87 20.68 -5.12
C PRO A 86 -33.73 21.41 -5.87
N GLY A 87 -33.47 22.67 -5.56
CA GLY A 87 -32.36 23.46 -6.11
C GLY A 87 -31.25 23.67 -5.07
N PHE A 88 -30.01 23.92 -5.52
CA PHE A 88 -28.89 24.07 -4.59
C PHE A 88 -29.07 25.26 -3.64
N ALA A 89 -29.34 26.45 -4.18
CA ALA A 89 -29.38 27.69 -3.39
C ALA A 89 -30.46 27.70 -2.27
N ASP A 90 -31.63 27.14 -2.55
CA ASP A 90 -32.80 27.21 -1.67
C ASP A 90 -33.01 25.94 -0.82
N ASP A 91 -32.56 24.78 -1.30
CA ASP A 91 -32.87 23.50 -0.65
C ASP A 91 -31.60 22.79 -0.15
N ALA A 92 -30.58 22.60 -1.00
CA ALA A 92 -29.40 21.81 -0.63
C ALA A 92 -28.42 22.58 0.28
N ARG A 93 -28.10 23.83 -0.05
CA ARG A 93 -27.10 24.63 0.67
C ARG A 93 -27.46 24.84 2.15
N PRO A 94 -28.70 25.20 2.53
CA PRO A 94 -29.06 25.34 3.95
C PRO A 94 -28.85 24.05 4.75
N ILE A 95 -29.09 22.88 4.15
CA ILE A 95 -28.83 21.58 4.77
C ILE A 95 -27.33 21.38 4.99
N LEU A 96 -26.52 21.66 3.97
CA LEU A 96 -25.06 21.48 4.02
C LEU A 96 -24.40 22.46 5.00
N GLU A 97 -24.83 23.72 5.04
CA GLU A 97 -24.34 24.70 6.01
C GLU A 97 -24.69 24.27 7.45
N LYS A 98 -25.93 23.84 7.68
CA LYS A 98 -26.38 23.37 9.00
C LYS A 98 -25.66 22.12 9.46
N ALA A 99 -25.53 21.12 8.59
CA ALA A 99 -24.99 19.81 8.93
C ALA A 99 -23.45 19.77 8.90
N CYS A 100 -22.84 20.44 7.94
CA CYS A 100 -21.40 20.33 7.64
C CYS A 100 -20.62 21.63 7.94
N GLY A 101 -21.29 22.78 8.06
CA GLY A 101 -20.65 24.10 8.18
C GLY A 101 -19.80 24.28 9.43
N SER A 102 -20.11 23.61 10.54
CA SER A 102 -19.28 23.67 11.76
C SER A 102 -17.84 23.17 11.55
N CYS A 103 -17.65 22.24 10.60
CA CYS A 103 -16.34 21.75 10.19
C CYS A 103 -15.85 22.44 8.91
N HIS A 104 -16.74 22.64 7.93
CA HIS A 104 -16.40 23.11 6.59
C HIS A 104 -16.53 24.62 6.38
N SER A 105 -16.66 25.44 7.43
CA SER A 105 -16.56 26.89 7.30
C SER A 105 -15.10 27.36 7.12
N PRO A 106 -14.86 28.62 6.71
CA PRO A 106 -13.51 29.18 6.60
C PRO A 106 -12.70 29.13 7.91
N GLU A 107 -13.39 29.08 9.06
CA GLU A 107 -12.79 28.99 10.39
C GLU A 107 -12.91 27.57 10.99
N GLY A 108 -13.61 26.66 10.32
CA GLY A 108 -13.86 25.31 10.78
C GLY A 108 -12.62 24.42 10.74
N LYS A 109 -12.68 23.28 11.44
CA LYS A 109 -11.56 22.31 11.47
C LYS A 109 -11.19 21.75 10.09
N ALA A 110 -12.11 21.79 9.13
CA ALA A 110 -11.91 21.38 7.75
C ALA A 110 -11.76 22.57 6.77
N SER A 111 -11.42 23.76 7.27
CA SER A 111 -11.14 24.98 6.48
C SER A 111 -10.04 24.81 5.44
N ARG A 112 -9.10 23.87 5.67
CA ARG A 112 -8.01 23.52 4.73
C ARG A 112 -8.41 22.45 3.70
N SER A 113 -9.63 21.91 3.78
CA SER A 113 -10.08 20.90 2.84
C SER A 113 -10.45 21.52 1.48
N ARG A 114 -10.57 20.68 0.45
CA ARG A 114 -11.01 21.13 -0.89
C ARG A 114 -12.49 21.53 -0.95
N TRP A 115 -13.23 21.39 0.15
CA TRP A 115 -14.64 21.72 0.26
C TRP A 115 -14.85 22.65 1.45
N VAL A 116 -15.08 23.94 1.18
CA VAL A 116 -15.32 24.96 2.21
C VAL A 116 -16.61 25.69 1.85
N LEU A 117 -17.53 25.77 2.81
CA LEU A 117 -18.82 26.45 2.72
C LEU A 117 -18.65 27.88 3.23
N LYS A 118 -18.79 28.86 2.35
CA LYS A 118 -18.64 30.29 2.62
C LYS A 118 -19.97 31.01 2.85
N GLY A 119 -21.11 30.33 2.67
CA GLY A 119 -22.44 30.92 2.84
C GLY A 119 -22.97 31.59 1.58
N GLY A 120 -22.32 31.37 0.44
CA GLY A 120 -22.53 32.11 -0.80
C GLY A 120 -22.89 31.23 -2.00
N PRO A 121 -23.19 31.80 -3.18
CA PRO A 121 -23.41 31.03 -4.40
C PRO A 121 -22.17 30.25 -4.85
N GLU A 122 -20.96 30.66 -4.47
CA GLU A 122 -19.71 29.98 -4.76
C GLU A 122 -19.59 28.57 -4.14
N ASP A 123 -20.41 28.27 -3.13
CA ASP A 123 -20.45 26.95 -2.51
C ASP A 123 -20.97 25.88 -3.47
N TYR A 124 -21.68 26.28 -4.53
CA TYR A 124 -22.18 25.37 -5.57
C TYR A 124 -21.03 24.67 -6.27
N ASP A 125 -20.08 25.43 -6.83
CA ASP A 125 -18.94 24.89 -7.59
C ASP A 125 -18.03 24.03 -6.73
N ALA A 126 -17.91 24.36 -5.44
CA ALA A 126 -17.18 23.54 -4.48
C ALA A 126 -17.91 22.22 -4.19
N THR A 127 -19.24 22.26 -4.06
CA THR A 127 -20.06 21.09 -3.67
C THR A 127 -20.24 20.10 -4.82
N VAL A 128 -20.50 20.56 -6.04
CA VAL A 128 -20.78 19.67 -7.19
C VAL A 128 -19.60 18.76 -7.56
N ARG A 129 -18.37 19.13 -7.17
CA ARG A 129 -17.17 18.27 -7.30
C ARG A 129 -17.25 16.98 -6.48
N PHE A 130 -18.15 16.91 -5.50
CA PHE A 130 -18.38 15.75 -4.62
C PHE A 130 -19.71 15.04 -4.91
N VAL A 131 -20.35 15.40 -6.04
CA VAL A 131 -21.63 14.85 -6.48
C VAL A 131 -21.43 13.92 -7.66
N GLN A 132 -22.09 12.77 -7.63
CA GLN A 132 -22.15 11.80 -8.74
C GLN A 132 -23.61 11.64 -9.15
N THR A 133 -24.05 12.37 -10.17
CA THR A 133 -25.47 12.39 -10.59
C THR A 133 -25.97 11.05 -11.12
N ALA A 134 -25.10 10.27 -11.79
CA ALA A 134 -25.44 8.94 -12.30
C ALA A 134 -25.65 7.90 -11.18
N THR A 135 -25.05 8.11 -10.01
CA THR A 135 -25.07 7.21 -8.86
C THR A 135 -25.24 8.03 -7.57
N ALA A 136 -26.38 8.71 -7.45
CA ALA A 136 -26.62 9.76 -6.47
C ALA A 136 -26.23 9.35 -5.04
N ALA A 137 -26.72 8.20 -4.56
CA ALA A 137 -26.42 7.66 -3.24
C ALA A 137 -24.92 7.33 -3.02
N GLN A 138 -24.15 7.12 -4.09
CA GLN A 138 -22.72 6.85 -4.03
C GLN A 138 -21.86 8.12 -4.03
N SER A 139 -22.47 9.30 -4.16
CA SER A 139 -21.79 10.59 -4.12
C SER A 139 -20.93 10.71 -2.85
N PRO A 140 -19.64 11.09 -2.96
CA PRO A 140 -18.79 11.35 -1.80
C PRO A 140 -19.42 12.28 -0.76
N LEU A 141 -20.21 13.26 -1.20
CA LEU A 141 -20.97 14.16 -0.33
C LEU A 141 -21.91 13.40 0.62
N LEU A 142 -22.74 12.49 0.08
CA LEU A 142 -23.70 11.71 0.86
C LEU A 142 -23.01 10.65 1.70
N LYS A 143 -22.01 9.94 1.13
CA LYS A 143 -21.30 8.89 1.87
C LYS A 143 -20.57 9.44 3.10
N LYS A 144 -19.88 10.58 2.95
CA LYS A 144 -19.20 11.24 4.07
C LYS A 144 -20.21 11.79 5.08
N GLY A 145 -21.26 12.48 4.63
CA GLY A 145 -22.29 13.01 5.51
C GLY A 145 -22.98 11.93 6.36
N THR A 146 -23.20 10.74 5.78
CA THR A 146 -23.82 9.58 6.46
C THR A 146 -22.86 8.71 7.26
N GLY A 147 -21.55 8.98 7.17
CA GLY A 147 -20.51 8.19 7.82
C GLY A 147 -20.21 6.84 7.15
N THR A 148 -20.76 6.56 5.98
CA THR A 148 -20.48 5.34 5.19
C THR A 148 -19.16 5.42 4.42
N ALA A 149 -18.57 6.61 4.32
CA ALA A 149 -17.18 6.81 3.93
C ALA A 149 -16.42 7.53 5.04
N LEU A 150 -15.22 7.02 5.35
CA LEU A 150 -14.34 7.62 6.36
C LEU A 150 -14.01 9.07 5.96
N HIS A 151 -14.30 9.99 6.87
CA HIS A 151 -13.78 11.36 6.84
C HIS A 151 -13.59 11.81 8.29
N GLY A 152 -12.72 12.78 8.55
CA GLY A 152 -12.41 13.22 9.92
C GLY A 152 -13.58 13.86 10.69
N GLY A 153 -14.77 13.95 10.09
CA GLY A 153 -16.00 14.43 10.72
C GLY A 153 -16.88 13.29 11.23
N LYS A 154 -17.74 13.60 12.21
CA LYS A 154 -18.76 12.67 12.68
C LYS A 154 -19.86 12.49 11.62
N LYS A 155 -20.66 11.43 11.73
CA LYS A 155 -21.90 11.28 10.97
C LYS A 155 -22.84 12.45 11.28
N VAL A 156 -23.24 13.20 10.25
CA VAL A 156 -24.07 14.41 10.35
C VAL A 156 -25.41 14.30 9.61
N LEU A 157 -25.55 13.30 8.74
CA LEU A 157 -26.80 12.96 8.04
C LEU A 157 -27.23 11.54 8.42
N ALA A 158 -28.49 11.35 8.80
CA ALA A 158 -29.09 10.02 8.87
C ALA A 158 -29.65 9.64 7.49
N VAL A 159 -29.47 8.39 7.06
CA VAL A 159 -29.96 7.91 5.75
C VAL A 159 -31.48 8.10 5.62
N GLU A 160 -32.22 7.95 6.72
CA GLU A 160 -33.68 8.13 6.77
C GLU A 160 -34.13 9.59 7.01
N SER A 161 -33.21 10.55 7.05
CA SER A 161 -33.55 11.96 7.31
C SER A 161 -34.15 12.65 6.09
N VAL A 162 -35.04 13.62 6.34
CA VAL A 162 -35.59 14.50 5.29
C VAL A 162 -34.48 15.29 4.60
N GLU A 163 -33.44 15.66 5.34
CA GLU A 163 -32.24 16.32 4.85
C GLU A 163 -31.50 15.44 3.81
N TYR A 164 -31.24 14.18 4.16
CA TYR A 164 -30.61 13.22 3.24
C TYR A 164 -31.47 13.00 2.00
N ALA A 165 -32.78 12.76 2.16
CA ALA A 165 -33.70 12.57 1.04
C ALA A 165 -33.82 13.81 0.13
N THR A 166 -33.62 15.01 0.68
CA THR A 166 -33.62 16.26 -0.11
C THR A 166 -32.32 16.41 -0.90
N LEU A 167 -31.17 16.12 -0.29
CA LEU A 167 -29.88 16.11 -1.00
C LEU A 167 -29.82 15.01 -2.06
N LEU A 168 -30.33 13.82 -1.78
CA LEU A 168 -30.42 12.73 -2.75
C LEU A 168 -31.25 13.13 -3.97
N ARG A 169 -32.47 13.66 -3.76
CA ARG A 169 -33.33 14.15 -4.86
C ARG A 169 -32.73 15.33 -5.62
N TRP A 170 -32.00 16.21 -4.96
CA TRP A 170 -31.25 17.29 -5.62
C TRP A 170 -30.20 16.70 -6.58
N ILE A 171 -29.43 15.71 -6.13
CA ILE A 171 -28.40 15.04 -6.93
C ILE A 171 -29.02 14.25 -8.10
N GLU A 172 -30.06 13.45 -7.84
CA GLU A 172 -30.81 12.71 -8.86
C GLU A 172 -31.42 13.64 -9.91
N GLY A 173 -31.83 14.85 -9.49
CA GLY A 173 -32.32 15.91 -10.37
C GLY A 173 -31.24 16.61 -11.20
N GLY A 174 -30.00 16.13 -11.20
CA GLY A 174 -28.87 16.73 -11.92
C GLY A 174 -28.15 17.83 -11.15
N ALA A 175 -28.40 17.95 -9.85
CA ALA A 175 -27.80 18.93 -8.96
C ALA A 175 -27.90 20.40 -9.46
N PRO A 176 -29.09 20.92 -9.82
CA PRO A 176 -29.22 22.26 -10.40
C PRO A 176 -28.79 23.37 -9.41
N PRO A 177 -28.15 24.47 -9.88
CA PRO A 177 -27.66 25.55 -9.02
C PRO A 177 -28.77 26.40 -8.39
N GLY A 178 -29.93 26.50 -9.05
CA GLY A 178 -31.08 27.28 -8.60
C GLY A 178 -32.38 26.52 -8.74
N ARG A 179 -33.52 27.20 -8.56
CA ARG A 179 -34.85 26.60 -8.77
C ARG A 179 -34.97 26.12 -10.22
N ALA A 180 -35.07 24.82 -10.42
CA ALA A 180 -35.51 24.28 -11.69
C ALA A 180 -36.95 24.75 -11.93
N ARG A 181 -37.18 25.58 -12.96
CA ARG A 181 -38.54 25.93 -13.38
C ARG A 181 -39.26 24.64 -13.75
N ALA A 182 -40.38 24.36 -13.08
CA ALA A 182 -41.25 23.24 -13.41
C ALA A 182 -41.83 23.47 -14.81
N GLY A 183 -41.16 22.92 -15.82
CA GLY A 183 -41.57 23.07 -17.21
C GLY A 183 -40.41 23.35 -18.14
N THR A 184 -39.59 22.33 -18.39
CA THR A 184 -39.06 21.94 -19.72
C THR A 184 -38.15 20.73 -19.47
N GLN A 185 -38.69 19.52 -19.67
CA GLN A 185 -37.88 18.31 -19.71
C GLN A 185 -37.13 18.33 -21.05
N ALA A 186 -35.81 18.55 -21.02
CA ALA A 186 -34.99 18.49 -22.23
C ALA A 186 -34.92 17.03 -22.73
N ALA A 187 -35.33 16.82 -23.96
CA ALA A 187 -35.24 15.52 -24.63
C ALA A 187 -33.77 15.14 -24.88
N PRO A 188 -33.42 13.83 -24.87
CA PRO A 188 -32.07 13.38 -25.17
C PRO A 188 -31.77 13.60 -26.66
N VAL A 189 -30.65 14.26 -26.94
CA VAL A 189 -30.16 14.50 -28.30
C VAL A 189 -29.55 13.20 -28.83
N ALA A 190 -30.22 12.58 -29.80
CA ALA A 190 -29.73 11.46 -30.57
C ALA A 190 -28.78 11.97 -31.68
N SER A 191 -27.57 11.42 -31.72
CA SER A 191 -26.58 11.66 -32.77
C SER A 191 -27.05 11.04 -34.10
N ALA A 192 -27.16 11.86 -35.15
CA ALA A 192 -27.35 11.41 -36.53
C ALA A 192 -26.05 11.54 -37.34
N PRO A 193 -25.83 10.69 -38.37
CA PRO A 193 -24.57 10.57 -39.10
C PRO A 193 -24.44 11.58 -40.25
N SER A 194 -23.23 12.08 -40.48
CA SER A 194 -22.90 12.95 -41.61
C SER A 194 -22.69 12.14 -42.90
N ALA A 195 -23.52 12.41 -43.90
CA ALA A 195 -23.36 11.94 -45.27
C ALA A 195 -22.62 12.99 -46.13
N SER A 196 -21.88 12.46 -47.10
CA SER A 196 -20.89 13.10 -47.96
C SER A 196 -21.45 13.98 -49.10
N SER A 197 -20.58 14.88 -49.60
CA SER A 197 -20.41 15.38 -51.00
C SER A 197 -20.58 16.91 -51.19
N PRO A 198 -20.05 17.54 -52.27
CA PRO A 198 -18.88 17.23 -53.10
C PRO A 198 -17.87 18.41 -53.24
N VAL A 199 -16.70 18.09 -53.78
CA VAL A 199 -15.60 19.00 -54.14
C VAL A 199 -15.84 19.66 -55.50
N PRO A 200 -15.47 20.94 -55.70
CA PRO A 200 -15.13 21.46 -57.01
C PRO A 200 -13.62 21.73 -57.18
N THR A 201 -13.18 21.41 -58.39
CA THR A 201 -11.87 21.46 -59.03
C THR A 201 -11.23 22.85 -59.21
N ALA A 202 -9.92 22.95 -58.90
CA ALA A 202 -8.79 23.53 -59.67
C ALA A 202 -8.85 25.03 -60.14
N PRO A 203 -7.75 25.70 -60.59
CA PRO A 203 -6.45 25.15 -61.01
C PRO A 203 -5.15 25.98 -60.73
N SER A 204 -4.01 25.36 -61.13
CA SER A 204 -2.77 25.97 -61.68
C SER A 204 -1.63 26.49 -60.76
N ALA A 205 -0.63 25.61 -60.56
CA ALA A 205 0.80 25.67 -60.97
C ALA A 205 1.55 27.04 -61.17
N PRO A 206 2.91 27.08 -61.30
CA PRO A 206 3.98 26.14 -60.87
C PRO A 206 5.27 26.82 -60.31
N ALA A 207 6.25 25.97 -59.99
CA ALA A 207 7.70 26.13 -60.27
C ALA A 207 8.67 26.65 -59.18
N SER A 208 9.52 25.69 -58.76
CA SER A 208 10.99 25.70 -58.90
C SER A 208 11.89 26.53 -57.98
N ALA A 209 12.65 25.76 -57.19
CA ALA A 209 14.12 25.70 -57.16
C ALA A 209 14.94 26.68 -56.28
N SER A 210 15.96 26.07 -55.67
CA SER A 210 17.32 26.57 -55.39
C SER A 210 17.68 26.86 -53.92
N SER A 211 18.62 26.05 -53.42
CA SER A 211 19.54 26.24 -52.27
C SER A 211 20.44 27.51 -52.45
N PRO A 212 21.51 27.79 -51.64
CA PRO A 212 21.98 27.28 -50.34
C PRO A 212 22.51 28.39 -49.37
N SER A 213 23.12 27.96 -48.25
CA SER A 213 24.22 28.60 -47.50
C SER A 213 24.00 29.94 -46.76
N THR A 214 24.23 29.94 -45.44
CA THR A 214 25.44 30.54 -44.81
C THR A 214 25.45 30.35 -43.29
N ALA A 215 26.57 29.89 -42.76
CA ALA A 215 27.00 30.22 -41.39
C ALA A 215 27.51 31.68 -41.36
N PRO A 216 27.61 32.30 -40.19
CA PRO A 216 28.96 32.37 -39.62
C PRO A 216 29.05 32.28 -38.09
N SER A 217 30.31 32.15 -37.69
CA SER A 217 30.90 31.91 -36.37
C SER A 217 30.88 33.08 -35.38
N ALA A 218 30.94 32.70 -34.10
CA ALA A 218 31.80 33.20 -33.01
C ALA A 218 32.03 34.71 -32.79
N SER A 219 31.83 35.14 -31.55
CA SER A 219 32.78 36.02 -30.85
C SER A 219 32.69 35.85 -29.33
N ALA A 220 33.87 35.87 -28.71
CA ALA A 220 34.14 35.73 -27.29
C ALA A 220 34.25 37.11 -26.60
N SER A 221 34.03 37.16 -25.28
CA SER A 221 34.65 38.07 -24.31
C SER A 221 34.14 37.71 -22.90
N THR A 222 34.97 37.12 -22.04
CA THR A 222 35.76 37.77 -20.97
C THR A 222 34.95 38.43 -19.84
N GLY A 223 35.16 37.92 -18.62
CA GLY A 223 35.44 38.80 -17.47
C GLY A 223 34.50 38.73 -16.27
N SER A 224 35.10 38.30 -15.14
CA SER A 224 34.94 38.89 -13.79
C SER A 224 34.05 38.16 -12.77
N SER A 225 34.75 37.52 -11.81
CA SER A 225 34.31 37.26 -10.43
C SER A 225 33.93 38.55 -9.68
N PRO A 226 33.13 38.47 -8.60
CA PRO A 226 33.69 38.61 -7.24
C PRO A 226 33.03 37.67 -6.21
N THR A 227 33.79 37.04 -5.31
CA THR A 227 34.20 37.46 -3.95
C THR A 227 33.07 37.45 -2.91
N ALA A 228 33.27 36.63 -1.89
CA ALA A 228 32.50 36.51 -0.64
C ALA A 228 32.54 37.79 0.23
N PRO A 229 31.72 37.83 1.29
CA PRO A 229 32.16 38.45 2.53
C PRO A 229 32.11 37.48 3.71
N ALA A 230 33.22 37.45 4.46
CA ALA A 230 33.30 37.07 5.85
C ALA A 230 33.00 38.30 6.72
N ALA A 231 32.37 38.10 7.88
CA ALA A 231 32.42 39.04 8.99
C ALA A 231 32.44 38.26 10.32
N SER A 232 33.43 38.59 11.15
CA SER A 232 33.65 38.12 12.52
C SER A 232 33.42 39.27 13.50
N ALA A 233 32.86 38.99 14.68
CA ALA A 233 33.16 39.58 16.01
C ALA A 233 32.08 39.08 17.02
N SER A 234 32.37 38.32 18.08
CA SER A 234 33.02 38.64 19.37
C SER A 234 32.11 39.32 20.41
N ALA A 235 31.61 38.52 21.37
CA ALA A 235 31.27 38.80 22.79
C ALA A 235 30.35 37.65 23.25
N GLY A 236 30.60 36.82 24.26
CA GLY A 236 31.10 37.11 25.60
C GLY A 236 29.93 36.97 26.57
N SER A 237 29.88 35.88 27.36
CA SER A 237 29.38 35.79 28.76
C SER A 237 28.88 34.38 29.11
N SER A 238 29.49 33.80 30.14
CA SER A 238 29.04 32.64 30.93
C SER A 238 27.76 32.96 31.74
N PRO A 239 27.05 31.94 32.27
CA PRO A 239 27.22 31.63 33.69
C PRO A 239 27.24 30.11 33.98
N THR A 240 28.19 29.60 34.76
CA THR A 240 28.16 29.40 36.22
C THR A 240 27.16 28.33 36.68
N ALA A 241 27.72 27.19 37.07
CA ALA A 241 27.08 26.13 37.85
C ALA A 241 26.66 26.62 39.25
N PRO A 242 25.88 25.81 39.98
CA PRO A 242 26.25 25.57 41.36
C PRO A 242 26.46 24.07 41.62
N ALA A 243 27.64 23.78 42.16
CA ALA A 243 27.89 22.61 42.96
C ALA A 243 27.28 22.82 44.37
N ALA A 244 26.68 21.78 44.92
CA ALA A 244 26.60 21.59 46.36
C ALA A 244 26.70 20.09 46.68
N SER A 245 27.85 19.74 47.25
CA SER A 245 28.15 18.48 47.91
C SER A 245 27.48 18.42 49.28
N ALA A 246 27.04 17.23 49.70
CA ALA A 246 27.18 16.65 51.05
C ALA A 246 26.40 15.32 51.09
N SER A 247 27.03 14.15 51.18
CA SER A 247 27.57 13.50 52.39
C SER A 247 26.58 12.52 53.03
N ALA A 248 27.04 11.27 53.20
CA ALA A 248 26.76 10.26 54.24
C ALA A 248 25.35 10.26 54.89
N GLY A 249 24.60 9.16 54.89
CA GLY A 249 24.97 7.86 55.47
C GLY A 249 23.97 7.50 56.58
N SER A 250 23.85 6.20 56.87
CA SER A 250 23.12 5.55 57.98
C SER A 250 21.60 5.27 57.85
N SER A 251 21.31 3.99 57.57
CA SER A 251 20.51 3.06 58.39
C SER A 251 19.46 3.61 59.36
N SER A 252 18.21 3.13 59.27
CA SER A 252 17.66 2.09 60.16
C SER A 252 16.13 1.95 60.09
N THR A 253 15.71 0.68 60.24
CA THR A 253 14.48 0.17 60.88
C THR A 253 13.10 0.27 60.20
N ALA A 254 12.54 -0.93 60.01
CA ALA A 254 11.13 -1.27 59.85
C ALA A 254 10.24 -0.75 60.99
N PRO A 255 8.91 -0.79 60.81
CA PRO A 255 8.20 -1.90 61.45
C PRO A 255 7.16 -2.59 60.56
N ALA A 256 6.95 -3.86 60.88
CA ALA A 256 5.86 -4.69 60.43
C ALA A 256 4.54 -4.28 61.12
N ALA A 257 3.42 -4.37 60.40
CA ALA A 257 2.13 -4.74 60.99
C ALA A 257 1.16 -5.25 59.90
N SER A 258 0.70 -6.48 60.14
CA SER A 258 -0.33 -7.22 59.44
C SER A 258 -1.71 -6.54 59.48
N ALA A 259 -2.50 -6.69 58.42
CA ALA A 259 -3.96 -6.87 58.53
C ALA A 259 -4.55 -7.48 57.24
N SER A 260 -5.21 -8.62 57.41
CA SER A 260 -6.00 -9.35 56.41
C SER A 260 -7.32 -8.63 56.06
N PRO A 261 -7.95 -8.96 54.90
CA PRO A 261 -9.14 -8.28 54.38
C PRO A 261 -10.45 -8.78 55.00
N SER A 262 -11.43 -7.87 55.12
CA SER A 262 -12.82 -8.15 55.52
C SER A 262 -13.75 -8.29 54.29
N PRO A 263 -14.88 -9.03 54.41
CA PRO A 263 -15.64 -9.62 53.29
C PRO A 263 -16.70 -8.68 52.64
N PRO A 264 -17.24 -9.06 51.46
CA PRO A 264 -18.15 -8.21 50.69
C PRO A 264 -19.59 -8.16 51.25
N SER A 265 -20.14 -6.95 51.21
CA SER A 265 -21.50 -6.60 51.63
C SER A 265 -22.57 -7.14 50.69
N THR A 266 -23.63 -7.65 51.30
CA THR A 266 -24.82 -8.26 50.70
C THR A 266 -25.77 -7.21 50.10
N ALA A 267 -26.49 -7.61 49.06
CA ALA A 267 -27.52 -6.86 48.34
C ALA A 267 -28.79 -6.56 49.18
N PRO A 268 -29.62 -5.60 48.74
CA PRO A 268 -31.06 -5.67 48.98
C PRO A 268 -31.85 -5.86 47.68
N ALA A 269 -32.84 -6.75 47.77
CA ALA A 269 -33.87 -6.99 46.77
C ALA A 269 -34.94 -5.89 46.78
N ALA A 270 -35.47 -5.55 45.60
CA ALA A 270 -36.76 -4.89 45.46
C ALA A 270 -37.49 -5.44 44.23
N SER A 271 -38.64 -6.06 44.49
CA SER A 271 -39.67 -6.43 43.52
C SER A 271 -40.49 -5.19 43.12
N ALA A 272 -40.83 -5.05 41.84
CA ALA A 272 -42.23 -5.03 41.36
C ALA A 272 -42.38 -4.56 39.89
N SER A 273 -43.30 -5.28 39.22
CA SER A 273 -44.24 -4.83 38.18
C SER A 273 -43.81 -4.68 36.72
N ALA A 274 -44.11 -5.76 36.02
CA ALA A 274 -44.51 -5.94 34.63
C ALA A 274 -45.07 -4.72 33.86
N GLY A 275 -44.49 -4.49 32.68
CA GLY A 275 -45.12 -3.88 31.51
C GLY A 275 -44.67 -4.65 30.26
N THR A 276 -45.61 -5.30 29.59
CA THR A 276 -45.40 -6.19 28.43
C THR A 276 -45.00 -5.42 27.17
N PRO A 277 -43.87 -5.75 26.48
CA PRO A 277 -43.65 -5.34 25.10
C PRO A 277 -44.05 -6.46 24.12
N PRO A 278 -44.38 -6.11 22.86
CA PRO A 278 -44.95 -7.05 21.89
C PRO A 278 -43.92 -8.06 21.37
N THR A 279 -44.38 -9.30 21.29
CA THR A 279 -43.69 -10.49 20.77
C THR A 279 -43.19 -10.29 19.35
N ALA A 280 -41.86 -10.22 19.17
CA ALA A 280 -41.20 -10.50 17.90
C ALA A 280 -40.86 -12.00 17.82
N PRO A 281 -40.87 -12.62 16.63
CA PRO A 281 -40.63 -14.06 16.48
C PRO A 281 -39.20 -14.41 16.90
N SER A 282 -39.08 -15.33 17.86
CA SER A 282 -37.81 -15.92 18.29
C SER A 282 -37.39 -16.98 17.28
N GLU A 283 -36.59 -16.60 16.28
CA GLU A 283 -35.81 -17.55 15.50
C GLU A 283 -34.54 -17.94 16.28
N ASP A 284 -34.19 -19.23 16.21
CA ASP A 284 -33.08 -19.94 16.87
C ASP A 284 -31.86 -19.09 17.28
N ALA A 285 -31.85 -18.60 18.52
CA ALA A 285 -30.70 -17.93 19.12
C ALA A 285 -29.55 -18.90 19.52
N SER A 286 -29.69 -20.20 19.27
CA SER A 286 -28.73 -21.22 19.73
C SER A 286 -27.93 -21.89 18.60
N ALA A 287 -28.18 -21.55 17.33
CA ALA A 287 -27.40 -22.08 16.22
C ALA A 287 -26.17 -21.20 15.96
N ALA A 288 -24.99 -21.82 15.93
CA ALA A 288 -23.77 -21.14 15.51
C ALA A 288 -23.96 -20.49 14.13
N PRO A 289 -23.57 -19.21 13.95
CA PRO A 289 -23.72 -18.54 12.66
C PRO A 289 -22.88 -19.24 11.60
N ARG A 290 -23.41 -19.31 10.38
CA ARG A 290 -22.72 -19.79 9.17
C ARG A 290 -22.16 -18.61 8.39
N PHE A 291 -21.25 -18.89 7.46
CA PHE A 291 -20.68 -17.83 6.63
C PHE A 291 -21.76 -17.08 5.83
N ALA A 292 -22.70 -17.80 5.22
CA ALA A 292 -23.85 -17.20 4.54
C ALA A 292 -25.16 -17.51 5.30
N PRO A 293 -26.13 -16.57 5.31
CA PRO A 293 -26.08 -15.25 4.68
C PRO A 293 -25.35 -14.18 5.51
N GLN A 294 -25.36 -14.29 6.84
CA GLN A 294 -25.09 -13.16 7.74
C GLN A 294 -23.66 -12.59 7.65
N VAL A 295 -22.62 -13.44 7.70
CA VAL A 295 -21.22 -12.97 7.70
C VAL A 295 -20.82 -12.44 6.32
N HIS A 296 -21.24 -13.14 5.27
CA HIS A 296 -21.06 -12.76 3.87
C HIS A 296 -21.61 -11.37 3.57
N GLU A 297 -22.86 -11.10 3.99
CA GLU A 297 -23.52 -9.82 3.77
C GLU A 297 -22.84 -8.68 4.54
N ALA A 298 -22.45 -8.90 5.80
CA ALA A 298 -21.74 -7.91 6.59
C ALA A 298 -20.39 -7.54 5.95
N LEU A 299 -19.62 -8.55 5.52
CA LEU A 299 -18.35 -8.34 4.83
C LEU A 299 -18.51 -7.63 3.48
N LEU A 300 -19.54 -7.99 2.70
CA LEU A 300 -19.83 -7.30 1.45
C LEU A 300 -20.24 -5.85 1.66
N ALA A 301 -21.07 -5.56 2.66
CA ALA A 301 -21.54 -4.20 2.93
C ALA A 301 -20.39 -3.26 3.26
N ASP A 302 -19.48 -3.70 4.15
CA ASP A 302 -18.51 -2.80 4.77
C ASP A 302 -17.10 -2.89 4.15
N CYS A 303 -16.75 -4.02 3.51
CA CYS A 303 -15.40 -4.22 2.97
C CYS A 303 -15.31 -4.09 1.44
N SER A 304 -16.41 -4.27 0.69
CA SER A 304 -16.37 -4.35 -0.79
C SER A 304 -15.88 -3.08 -1.47
N SER A 305 -16.15 -1.91 -0.89
CA SER A 305 -15.71 -0.63 -1.46
C SER A 305 -14.19 -0.53 -1.66
N CYS A 306 -13.42 -1.28 -0.87
CA CYS A 306 -11.96 -1.35 -0.97
C CYS A 306 -11.48 -2.70 -1.48
N HIS A 307 -12.13 -3.81 -1.12
CA HIS A 307 -11.68 -5.17 -1.40
C HIS A 307 -12.37 -5.85 -2.60
N ALA A 308 -13.20 -5.12 -3.36
CA ALA A 308 -13.62 -5.57 -4.68
C ALA A 308 -12.41 -5.64 -5.64
N SER A 309 -12.53 -6.38 -6.73
CA SER A 309 -11.46 -6.54 -7.73
C SER A 309 -10.99 -5.22 -8.35
N ASP A 310 -11.87 -4.22 -8.40
CA ASP A 310 -11.60 -2.85 -8.84
C ASP A 310 -11.37 -1.85 -7.68
N GLY A 311 -11.48 -2.32 -6.43
CA GLY A 311 -11.28 -1.53 -5.22
C GLY A 311 -9.81 -1.21 -4.95
N MET A 312 -9.55 -0.22 -4.09
CA MET A 312 -8.18 0.22 -3.78
C MET A 312 -7.28 -0.88 -3.19
N ALA A 313 -7.89 -1.87 -2.52
CA ALA A 313 -7.26 -3.06 -1.95
C ALA A 313 -7.59 -4.34 -2.73
N GLY A 314 -8.03 -4.24 -3.98
CA GLY A 314 -8.34 -5.38 -4.86
C GLY A 314 -7.12 -6.25 -5.23
N ALA A 315 -5.91 -5.80 -4.93
CA ALA A 315 -4.69 -6.63 -5.06
C ALA A 315 -4.29 -7.34 -3.76
N SER A 316 -5.07 -7.19 -2.69
CA SER A 316 -4.78 -7.85 -1.41
C SER A 316 -5.19 -9.32 -1.42
N ARG A 317 -4.77 -10.07 -0.38
CA ARG A 317 -5.17 -11.47 -0.19
C ARG A 317 -6.67 -11.63 0.07
N TYR A 318 -7.34 -10.56 0.50
CA TYR A 318 -8.77 -10.54 0.74
C TYR A 318 -9.49 -9.88 -0.42
N LEU A 319 -10.33 -10.65 -1.12
CA LEU A 319 -11.16 -10.21 -2.22
C LEU A 319 -12.63 -10.49 -1.89
N THR A 320 -13.46 -9.46 -1.95
CA THR A 320 -14.91 -9.62 -1.75
C THR A 320 -15.56 -10.15 -3.04
N HIS A 321 -16.44 -11.13 -2.91
CA HIS A 321 -17.21 -11.69 -4.02
C HIS A 321 -18.71 -11.64 -3.70
N THR A 322 -19.56 -11.44 -4.71
CA THR A 322 -21.02 -11.54 -4.55
C THR A 322 -21.47 -12.98 -4.33
N ASP A 323 -20.75 -13.94 -4.90
CA ASP A 323 -20.91 -15.37 -4.66
C ASP A 323 -20.36 -15.78 -3.28
N PRO A 324 -21.18 -16.35 -2.37
CA PRO A 324 -20.75 -16.70 -1.02
C PRO A 324 -19.63 -17.75 -0.97
N ASP A 325 -19.60 -18.72 -1.90
CA ASP A 325 -18.58 -19.77 -1.90
C ASP A 325 -17.22 -19.24 -2.38
N ALA A 326 -17.19 -18.37 -3.39
CA ALA A 326 -16.00 -17.63 -3.77
C ALA A 326 -15.52 -16.69 -2.65
N HIS A 327 -16.43 -16.02 -1.96
CA HIS A 327 -16.07 -15.12 -0.86
C HIS A 327 -15.52 -15.89 0.35
N LEU A 328 -16.09 -17.05 0.68
CA LEU A 328 -15.56 -17.91 1.74
C LEU A 328 -14.13 -18.39 1.43
N ARG A 329 -13.83 -18.71 0.16
CA ARG A 329 -12.48 -19.11 -0.26
C ARG A 329 -11.43 -18.01 -0.09
N SER A 330 -11.79 -16.75 -0.28
CA SER A 330 -10.88 -15.62 -0.04
C SER A 330 -10.73 -15.29 1.45
N VAL A 331 -11.76 -15.57 2.26
CA VAL A 331 -11.77 -15.37 3.71
C VAL A 331 -11.01 -16.46 4.45
N ALA A 332 -11.13 -17.73 4.06
CA ALA A 332 -10.62 -18.89 4.81
C ALA A 332 -9.12 -18.79 5.20
N PRO A 333 -8.19 -18.31 4.33
CA PRO A 333 -6.77 -18.18 4.70
C PRO A 333 -6.48 -17.10 5.77
N LEU A 334 -7.47 -16.27 6.11
CA LEU A 334 -7.34 -15.13 7.04
C LEU A 334 -7.97 -15.44 8.40
N VAL A 335 -8.51 -16.66 8.57
CA VAL A 335 -9.26 -17.09 9.74
C VAL A 335 -8.57 -18.29 10.37
N VAL A 336 -8.48 -18.29 11.69
CA VAL A 336 -8.11 -19.44 12.53
C VAL A 336 -9.41 -19.95 13.16
N PRO A 337 -10.01 -21.04 12.64
CA PRO A 337 -11.26 -21.58 13.18
C PRO A 337 -11.15 -21.85 14.69
N GLY A 338 -12.13 -21.39 15.46
CA GLY A 338 -12.16 -21.50 16.92
C GLY A 338 -11.40 -20.41 17.68
N ALA A 339 -10.74 -19.47 17.00
CA ALA A 339 -9.96 -18.41 17.65
C ALA A 339 -10.06 -17.07 16.91
N ALA A 340 -11.14 -16.32 17.16
CA ALA A 340 -11.36 -14.99 16.57
C ALA A 340 -10.20 -14.02 16.88
N ALA A 341 -9.72 -14.00 18.13
CA ALA A 341 -8.67 -13.08 18.56
C ALA A 341 -7.33 -13.26 17.81
N SER A 342 -7.02 -14.45 17.31
CA SER A 342 -5.81 -14.73 16.52
C SER A 342 -6.05 -14.69 15.00
N SER A 343 -7.30 -14.54 14.56
CA SER A 343 -7.66 -14.49 13.15
C SER A 343 -7.34 -13.11 12.55
N LEU A 344 -6.56 -13.09 11.47
CA LEU A 344 -6.14 -11.87 10.79
C LEU A 344 -7.34 -11.05 10.29
N LEU A 345 -8.39 -11.70 9.77
CA LEU A 345 -9.61 -11.02 9.33
C LEU A 345 -10.26 -10.24 10.48
N TYR A 346 -10.38 -10.86 11.66
CA TYR A 346 -10.96 -10.23 12.84
C TYR A 346 -10.10 -9.07 13.34
N GLN A 347 -8.79 -9.28 13.46
CA GLN A 347 -7.83 -8.25 13.87
C GLN A 347 -7.89 -7.02 12.95
N ARG A 348 -7.87 -7.24 11.63
CA ARG A 348 -7.91 -6.15 10.64
C ARG A 348 -9.27 -5.46 10.63
N ALA A 349 -10.38 -6.18 10.75
CA ALA A 349 -11.72 -5.60 10.82
C ALA A 349 -11.89 -4.65 12.01
N LYS A 350 -11.33 -4.99 13.18
CA LYS A 350 -11.31 -4.10 14.36
C LYS A 350 -10.25 -2.99 14.32
N GLY A 351 -9.43 -2.95 13.26
CA GLY A 351 -8.47 -1.88 13.00
C GLY A 351 -7.01 -2.20 13.32
N ASP A 352 -6.70 -3.37 13.86
CA ASP A 352 -5.32 -3.75 14.16
C ASP A 352 -4.53 -3.88 12.86
N SER A 353 -3.54 -3.00 12.68
CA SER A 353 -2.67 -2.97 11.49
C SER A 353 -3.41 -2.80 10.16
N HIS A 354 -4.72 -2.50 10.14
CA HIS A 354 -5.43 -2.25 8.89
C HIS A 354 -5.11 -0.82 8.41
N PRO A 355 -4.58 -0.62 7.18
CA PRO A 355 -4.17 0.73 6.72
C PRO A 355 -5.30 1.76 6.73
N GLY A 356 -6.54 1.32 6.58
CA GLY A 356 -7.74 2.16 6.65
C GLY A 356 -8.27 2.42 8.07
N GLY A 357 -7.62 1.90 9.12
CA GLY A 357 -8.14 1.90 10.48
C GLY A 357 -9.22 0.83 10.70
N ALA A 358 -9.94 0.94 11.82
CA ALA A 358 -11.05 0.05 12.16
C ALA A 358 -12.19 0.19 11.15
N VAL A 359 -12.60 -0.93 10.57
CA VAL A 359 -13.79 -1.02 9.71
C VAL A 359 -15.03 -1.14 10.58
N TRP A 360 -14.93 -1.94 11.65
CA TRP A 360 -15.95 -2.13 12.64
C TRP A 360 -15.44 -1.71 14.01
N GLU A 361 -16.22 -0.86 14.69
CA GLU A 361 -15.89 -0.42 16.06
C GLU A 361 -15.81 -1.64 17.01
N PRO A 362 -14.86 -1.65 17.96
CA PRO A 362 -14.83 -2.63 19.03
C PRO A 362 -16.18 -2.68 19.77
N GLY A 363 -16.78 -3.87 19.83
CA GLY A 363 -18.11 -4.09 20.44
C GLY A 363 -19.30 -3.95 19.48
N SER A 364 -19.09 -3.62 18.20
CA SER A 364 -20.16 -3.59 17.21
C SER A 364 -20.77 -4.97 16.96
N ALA A 365 -22.04 -5.00 16.53
CA ALA A 365 -22.76 -6.23 16.25
C ALA A 365 -22.11 -7.04 15.11
N GLN A 366 -21.54 -6.36 14.12
CA GLN A 366 -20.84 -6.95 12.97
C GLN A 366 -19.54 -7.64 13.42
N LEU A 367 -18.74 -6.96 14.24
CA LEU A 367 -17.51 -7.54 14.79
C LEU A 367 -17.82 -8.72 15.72
N ALA A 368 -18.89 -8.63 16.53
CA ALA A 368 -19.36 -9.72 17.36
C ALA A 368 -19.89 -10.91 16.53
N LEU A 369 -20.60 -10.66 15.44
CA LEU A 369 -21.05 -11.69 14.49
C LEU A 369 -19.85 -12.42 13.87
N LEU A 370 -18.84 -11.67 13.41
CA LEU A 370 -17.62 -12.24 12.86
C LEU A 370 -16.88 -13.09 13.91
N ALA A 371 -16.74 -12.59 15.14
CA ALA A 371 -16.13 -13.36 16.23
C ALA A 371 -16.89 -14.68 16.48
N ARG A 372 -18.21 -14.63 16.64
CA ARG A 372 -19.03 -15.83 16.88
C ARG A 372 -18.92 -16.85 15.76
N TRP A 373 -18.89 -16.42 14.50
CA TRP A 373 -18.71 -17.32 13.37
C TRP A 373 -17.34 -17.97 13.37
N ILE A 374 -16.27 -17.20 13.62
CA ILE A 374 -14.91 -17.74 13.71
C ILE A 374 -14.79 -18.72 14.88
N ASP A 375 -15.24 -18.33 16.07
CA ASP A 375 -15.16 -19.12 17.30
C ASP A 375 -16.00 -20.41 17.21
N ALA A 376 -17.08 -20.40 16.42
CA ALA A 376 -17.84 -21.60 16.10
C ALA A 376 -17.20 -22.51 15.04
N GLY A 377 -15.95 -22.27 14.68
CA GLY A 377 -15.20 -23.07 13.72
C GLY A 377 -15.33 -22.61 12.26
N ALA A 378 -15.73 -21.35 12.03
CA ALA A 378 -15.81 -20.74 10.69
C ALA A 378 -16.65 -21.56 9.69
N LEU A 379 -17.85 -21.97 10.12
CA LEU A 379 -18.73 -22.87 9.36
C LEU A 379 -19.04 -22.33 7.96
N GLY A 380 -18.98 -23.21 6.95
CA GLY A 380 -19.22 -22.88 5.55
C GLY A 380 -20.68 -22.54 5.19
N THR A 381 -20.92 -22.36 3.89
CA THR A 381 -22.20 -21.90 3.31
C THR A 381 -23.34 -22.93 3.41
N THR A 382 -23.03 -24.22 3.32
CA THR A 382 -24.05 -25.28 3.20
C THR A 382 -24.13 -26.16 4.45
N PRO A 383 -25.34 -26.49 4.97
CA PRO A 383 -25.51 -27.51 5.99
C PRO A 383 -24.89 -28.83 5.57
N PRO A 384 -24.08 -29.50 6.40
CA PRO A 384 -23.63 -30.83 6.06
C PRO A 384 -24.89 -31.67 5.83
N ALA A 385 -25.04 -32.20 4.63
CA ALA A 385 -26.07 -33.18 4.35
C ALA A 385 -25.92 -34.28 5.41
N THR A 386 -27.02 -34.65 6.07
CA THR A 386 -27.08 -35.74 7.04
C THR A 386 -26.55 -37.02 6.40
N ALA A 387 -25.25 -37.24 6.51
CA ALA A 387 -24.57 -38.41 6.02
C ALA A 387 -24.67 -39.47 7.11
N ASN A 388 -25.42 -40.52 6.80
CA ASN A 388 -25.49 -41.73 7.59
C ASN A 388 -24.09 -42.33 7.80
N THR A 389 -23.97 -42.89 9.00
CA THR A 389 -22.81 -43.47 9.68
C THR A 389 -22.04 -44.54 8.89
N ALA A 390 -20.75 -44.62 9.25
CA ALA A 390 -19.85 -45.78 9.30
C ALA A 390 -18.98 -46.11 8.08
N VAL A 391 -17.67 -45.83 8.20
CA VAL A 391 -16.62 -46.81 7.87
C VAL A 391 -15.51 -46.73 8.93
N ALA A 392 -15.15 -47.90 9.44
CA ALA A 392 -14.23 -48.17 10.52
C ALA A 392 -12.75 -48.03 10.12
N THR A 393 -11.96 -47.65 11.12
CA THR A 393 -10.50 -47.52 11.15
C THR A 393 -9.78 -48.86 10.93
N ALA A 394 -8.76 -48.88 10.07
CA ALA A 394 -7.78 -49.97 10.00
C ALA A 394 -6.42 -49.52 10.61
N PRO A 395 -5.72 -50.39 11.36
CA PRO A 395 -4.46 -50.04 12.04
C PRO A 395 -3.22 -50.11 11.12
N PRO A 396 -2.12 -49.40 11.45
CA PRO A 396 -0.92 -49.37 10.63
C PRO A 396 -0.02 -50.60 10.82
N ALA A 397 0.60 -51.05 9.72
CA ALA A 397 1.60 -52.12 9.67
C ALA A 397 3.02 -51.60 9.95
N PRO A 398 3.96 -52.45 10.44
CA PRO A 398 5.24 -52.00 10.99
C PRO A 398 6.36 -51.82 9.95
N THR A 399 7.27 -50.91 10.30
CA THR A 399 8.45 -50.41 9.57
C THR A 399 9.56 -51.45 9.41
N ALA A 400 10.23 -51.47 8.25
CA ALA A 400 11.45 -52.23 7.98
C ALA A 400 12.73 -51.38 8.24
N PRO A 401 13.88 -51.98 8.59
CA PRO A 401 15.06 -51.26 9.05
C PRO A 401 15.94 -50.69 7.93
N GLU A 402 16.55 -49.54 8.23
CA GLU A 402 17.46 -48.75 7.40
C GLU A 402 18.90 -49.31 7.42
N PRO A 403 19.62 -49.35 6.27
CA PRO A 403 21.04 -49.74 6.25
C PRO A 403 21.98 -48.56 6.58
N ALA A 404 22.99 -48.87 7.40
CA ALA A 404 23.98 -47.94 7.94
C ALA A 404 24.82 -47.22 6.85
N ALA A 405 24.88 -45.88 6.96
CA ALA A 405 25.77 -45.02 6.18
C ALA A 405 27.16 -44.88 6.84
N ALA A 406 28.20 -44.94 6.01
CA ALA A 406 29.61 -44.80 6.37
C ALA A 406 29.98 -43.34 6.77
N PRO A 407 31.05 -43.13 7.55
CA PRO A 407 31.37 -41.82 8.13
C PRO A 407 31.91 -40.82 7.10
N ALA A 408 31.26 -39.66 6.98
CA ALA A 408 31.72 -38.52 6.20
C ALA A 408 32.80 -37.73 6.97
N ALA A 409 33.77 -37.20 6.22
CA ALA A 409 34.89 -36.39 6.70
C ALA A 409 34.45 -35.10 7.42
N PRO A 410 35.27 -34.55 8.34
CA PRO A 410 34.87 -33.42 9.18
C PRO A 410 34.66 -32.14 8.36
N PRO A 411 33.57 -31.37 8.61
CA PRO A 411 33.31 -30.13 7.90
C PRO A 411 34.22 -28.99 8.35
N VAL A 412 34.66 -28.19 7.38
CA VAL A 412 35.36 -26.91 7.54
C VAL A 412 34.41 -25.92 8.23
N PRO A 413 34.86 -25.10 9.20
CA PRO A 413 34.00 -24.20 9.94
C PRO A 413 33.41 -23.12 9.03
N SER A 414 32.13 -23.25 8.72
CA SER A 414 31.32 -22.22 8.08
C SER A 414 31.01 -21.10 9.09
N GLY A 415 30.85 -19.86 8.59
CA GLY A 415 30.56 -18.70 9.45
C GLY A 415 29.30 -18.90 10.30
N PRO A 416 29.08 -18.09 11.34
CA PRO A 416 28.03 -18.29 12.36
C PRO A 416 26.57 -18.17 11.87
N HIS A 417 26.35 -18.08 10.56
CA HIS A 417 25.04 -17.95 9.88
C HIS A 417 24.93 -18.89 8.67
N ALA A 418 25.67 -20.00 8.67
CA ALA A 418 25.53 -20.99 7.62
C ALA A 418 24.26 -21.81 7.86
N GLY A 419 23.29 -21.67 6.94
CA GLY A 419 22.04 -22.43 6.91
C GLY A 419 22.22 -23.90 7.29
N VAL A 420 21.20 -24.48 7.91
CA VAL A 420 21.20 -25.90 8.27
C VAL A 420 21.33 -26.73 6.98
N PRO A 421 22.45 -27.46 6.78
CA PRO A 421 22.64 -28.23 5.56
C PRO A 421 21.68 -29.41 5.57
N LEU A 422 20.92 -29.58 4.48
CA LEU A 422 20.03 -30.72 4.30
C LEU A 422 20.70 -31.91 3.59
N GLY A 423 21.96 -31.74 3.22
CA GLY A 423 22.75 -32.72 2.46
C GLY A 423 22.87 -32.40 0.97
N THR A 424 23.56 -33.27 0.25
CA THR A 424 23.76 -33.18 -1.20
C THR A 424 22.87 -34.20 -1.89
N PHE A 425 21.99 -33.75 -2.78
CA PHE A 425 21.07 -34.60 -3.52
C PHE A 425 21.58 -34.84 -4.95
N PRO A 426 21.46 -36.07 -5.49
CA PRO A 426 22.04 -36.44 -6.79
C PRO A 426 21.63 -35.54 -7.98
N VAL A 427 20.45 -34.92 -7.90
CA VAL A 427 19.89 -34.05 -8.95
C VAL A 427 19.85 -32.58 -8.52
N LEU A 428 19.69 -32.31 -7.22
CA LEU A 428 19.45 -30.96 -6.71
C LEU A 428 20.70 -30.29 -6.10
N GLY A 429 21.84 -30.99 -6.04
CA GLY A 429 23.06 -30.46 -5.44
C GLY A 429 22.90 -30.25 -3.93
N SER A 430 23.69 -29.33 -3.36
CA SER A 430 23.61 -28.98 -1.94
C SER A 430 22.42 -28.07 -1.68
N LEU A 431 21.50 -28.53 -0.84
CA LEU A 431 20.40 -27.73 -0.33
C LEU A 431 20.67 -27.32 1.12
N SER A 432 20.33 -26.08 1.45
CA SER A 432 20.33 -25.58 2.82
C SER A 432 18.99 -24.95 3.17
N LEU A 433 18.65 -25.04 4.44
CA LEU A 433 17.51 -24.37 5.03
C LEU A 433 18.04 -23.16 5.82
N ASN A 434 17.53 -21.98 5.50
CA ASN A 434 17.87 -20.76 6.24
C ASN A 434 16.57 -20.17 6.78
N GLY A 435 16.59 -19.64 7.98
CA GLY A 435 15.37 -19.12 8.59
C GLY A 435 15.62 -17.96 9.52
N ARG A 436 14.59 -17.14 9.71
CA ARG A 436 14.53 -16.15 10.78
C ARG A 436 13.14 -16.18 11.41
N PHE A 437 13.15 -16.31 12.72
CA PHE A 437 11.97 -16.24 13.56
C PHE A 437 12.19 -15.19 14.63
N ASP A 438 11.22 -14.32 14.85
CA ASP A 438 11.27 -13.37 15.95
C ASP A 438 9.99 -13.28 16.78
N LEU A 439 10.20 -12.90 18.04
CA LEU A 439 9.18 -12.55 19.00
C LEU A 439 9.54 -11.18 19.58
N ASN A 440 8.58 -10.27 19.51
CA ASN A 440 8.73 -8.88 19.89
C ASN A 440 7.72 -8.60 21.00
N TYR A 441 8.22 -8.26 22.18
CA TYR A 441 7.40 -7.63 23.22
C TYR A 441 7.49 -6.13 23.04
N GLU A 442 6.34 -5.50 22.83
CA GLU A 442 6.21 -4.06 22.66
C GLU A 442 5.41 -3.46 23.80
N ARG A 443 5.86 -2.31 24.26
CA ARG A 443 5.10 -1.44 25.13
C ARG A 443 4.84 -0.13 24.39
N ILE A 444 3.57 0.19 24.16
CA ILE A 444 3.12 1.33 23.34
C ILE A 444 2.23 2.27 24.18
N ASN A 445 1.89 3.44 23.65
CA ASN A 445 0.91 4.39 24.23
C ASN A 445 1.24 4.87 25.66
N TYR A 446 2.53 4.93 26.03
CA TYR A 446 2.92 5.28 27.40
C TYR A 446 3.30 6.75 27.60
N ASN A 447 3.16 7.60 26.57
CA ASN A 447 3.36 9.06 26.62
C ASN A 447 4.62 9.48 27.41
N ASP A 448 5.80 9.08 26.94
CA ASP A 448 7.12 9.33 27.59
C ASP A 448 7.35 8.69 28.97
N HIS A 449 6.41 7.86 29.43
CA HIS A 449 6.51 7.17 30.70
C HIS A 449 6.44 5.64 30.55
N PRO A 450 7.53 4.99 30.10
CA PRO A 450 7.53 3.56 29.77
C PRO A 450 7.12 2.64 30.93
N PHE A 451 7.11 3.12 32.17
CA PHE A 451 6.74 2.32 33.35
C PHE A 451 5.35 2.66 33.93
N LYS A 452 4.60 3.61 33.36
CA LYS A 452 3.23 3.92 33.82
C LYS A 452 2.25 2.86 33.36
N ALA A 453 1.24 2.57 34.19
CA ALA A 453 0.23 1.53 33.95
C ALA A 453 -0.60 1.73 32.66
N GLU A 454 -0.68 2.96 32.15
CA GLU A 454 -1.44 3.33 30.94
C GLU A 454 -0.86 2.74 29.65
N GLY A 455 0.42 2.34 29.64
CA GLY A 455 1.04 1.74 28.47
C GLY A 455 0.48 0.35 28.15
N GLU A 456 0.10 0.15 26.88
CA GLU A 456 -0.39 -1.14 26.37
C GLU A 456 0.79 -2.05 26.05
N SER A 457 0.63 -3.35 26.33
CA SER A 457 1.62 -4.37 26.01
C SER A 457 1.12 -5.26 24.87
N ALA A 458 1.97 -5.48 23.88
CA ALA A 458 1.67 -6.34 22.75
C ALA A 458 2.81 -7.34 22.51
N LEU A 459 2.45 -8.57 22.16
CA LEU A 459 3.38 -9.53 21.59
C LEU A 459 3.16 -9.56 20.09
N ARG A 460 4.25 -9.43 19.32
CA ARG A 460 4.21 -9.41 17.86
C ARG A 460 5.32 -10.26 17.27
N SER A 461 5.07 -10.83 16.10
CA SER A 461 6.08 -11.49 15.29
C SER A 461 6.09 -10.81 13.93
N TYR A 462 7.26 -10.36 13.52
CA TYR A 462 7.46 -9.60 12.29
C TYR A 462 8.24 -10.39 11.25
N HIS A 463 9.10 -11.30 11.69
CA HIS A 463 9.85 -12.19 10.83
C HIS A 463 9.52 -13.63 11.20
N HIS A 464 8.87 -14.33 10.27
CA HIS A 464 8.69 -15.77 10.27
C HIS A 464 8.93 -16.27 8.85
N PHE A 465 10.18 -16.28 8.40
CA PHE A 465 10.49 -16.77 7.05
C PHE A 465 11.43 -17.96 7.12
N LEU A 466 11.20 -18.87 6.19
CA LEU A 466 11.99 -20.08 6.00
C LEU A 466 12.30 -20.17 4.51
N PHE A 467 13.57 -20.27 4.19
CA PHE A 467 14.07 -20.34 2.83
C PHE A 467 14.74 -21.68 2.58
N LEU A 468 14.30 -22.36 1.53
CA LEU A 468 15.04 -23.44 0.92
C LEU A 468 15.95 -22.85 -0.15
N THR A 469 17.25 -22.99 0.02
CA THR A 469 18.24 -22.43 -0.91
C THR A 469 19.16 -23.48 -1.50
N ARG A 470 19.50 -23.28 -2.76
CA ARG A 470 20.62 -23.88 -3.47
C ARG A 470 21.53 -22.76 -3.94
N GLN A 471 22.65 -22.56 -3.25
CA GLN A 471 23.56 -21.47 -3.56
C GLN A 471 25.01 -21.84 -3.23
N SER A 472 25.55 -22.88 -3.88
CA SER A 472 26.99 -23.12 -3.83
C SER A 472 27.76 -22.17 -4.74
N ALA A 473 28.99 -21.84 -4.35
CA ALA A 473 29.94 -21.13 -5.20
C ALA A 473 30.27 -21.89 -6.49
N GLU A 474 29.92 -23.17 -6.62
CA GLU A 474 30.17 -23.99 -7.82
C GLU A 474 28.89 -24.37 -8.57
N ASP A 475 27.72 -24.10 -7.99
CA ASP A 475 26.45 -24.48 -8.61
C ASP A 475 26.19 -23.67 -9.91
N PRO A 476 25.92 -24.34 -11.05
CA PRO A 476 25.54 -23.65 -12.27
C PRO A 476 24.11 -23.10 -12.20
N VAL A 477 23.25 -23.71 -11.39
CA VAL A 477 21.86 -23.31 -11.16
C VAL A 477 21.67 -23.00 -9.68
N THR A 478 21.17 -21.82 -9.39
CA THR A 478 20.83 -21.39 -8.03
C THR A 478 19.33 -21.35 -7.83
N LEU A 479 18.86 -21.62 -6.63
CA LEU A 479 17.45 -21.60 -6.25
C LEU A 479 17.29 -20.96 -4.89
N THR A 480 16.29 -20.09 -4.72
CA THR A 480 15.86 -19.59 -3.42
C THR A 480 14.35 -19.61 -3.38
N LEU A 481 13.75 -20.32 -2.43
CA LEU A 481 12.31 -20.44 -2.27
C LEU A 481 11.93 -20.12 -0.83
N GLU A 482 11.01 -19.19 -0.63
CA GLU A 482 10.41 -18.94 0.68
C GLU A 482 9.23 -19.90 0.87
N VAL A 483 9.33 -20.81 1.84
CA VAL A 483 8.45 -21.98 1.92
C VAL A 483 7.27 -21.83 2.88
N LEU A 484 7.20 -20.76 3.69
CA LEU A 484 6.09 -20.55 4.62
C LEU A 484 4.95 -19.77 3.97
N SER A 485 5.25 -18.58 3.44
CA SER A 485 4.27 -17.66 2.90
C SER A 485 4.15 -17.73 1.38
N LEU A 486 5.08 -18.43 0.71
CA LEU A 486 5.22 -18.58 -0.73
C LEU A 486 5.26 -17.21 -1.46
N GLN A 487 5.77 -16.20 -0.78
CA GLN A 487 5.80 -14.84 -1.29
C GLN A 487 7.04 -14.57 -2.14
N PHE A 488 8.08 -15.39 -2.04
CA PHE A 488 9.34 -15.19 -2.73
C PHE A 488 9.86 -16.47 -3.39
N TRP A 489 10.35 -16.32 -4.62
CA TRP A 489 11.08 -17.36 -5.32
C TRP A 489 12.04 -16.72 -6.33
N GLU A 490 13.23 -17.32 -6.47
CA GLU A 490 14.24 -16.88 -7.44
C GLU A 490 14.97 -18.11 -7.97
N VAL A 491 15.12 -18.18 -9.30
CA VAL A 491 15.96 -19.17 -9.98
C VAL A 491 17.04 -18.43 -10.74
N GLY A 492 18.28 -18.90 -10.61
CA GLY A 492 19.43 -18.30 -11.27
C GLY A 492 20.26 -19.31 -12.04
N TYR A 493 20.98 -18.81 -13.04
CA TYR A 493 21.93 -19.55 -13.84
C TYR A 493 23.24 -18.77 -13.94
N ARG A 494 24.36 -19.45 -13.70
CA ARG A 494 25.69 -18.88 -13.92
C ARG A 494 26.08 -19.02 -15.38
N ILE A 495 26.33 -17.89 -16.03
CA ILE A 495 26.62 -17.84 -17.47
C ILE A 495 28.07 -18.24 -17.77
N ASN A 496 29.01 -17.97 -16.86
CA ASN A 496 30.43 -18.19 -17.09
C ASN A 496 31.01 -19.35 -16.27
N GLY A 497 32.03 -20.02 -16.82
CA GLY A 497 32.79 -21.06 -16.12
C GLY A 497 33.61 -20.50 -14.96
N ALA A 498 33.98 -21.39 -14.02
CA ALA A 498 34.71 -21.04 -12.79
C ALA A 498 36.07 -20.34 -13.02
N SER A 499 36.67 -20.51 -14.20
CA SER A 499 37.95 -19.92 -14.57
C SER A 499 37.88 -18.48 -15.06
N TRP A 500 36.69 -17.92 -15.28
CA TRP A 500 36.56 -16.55 -15.76
C TRP A 500 36.76 -15.53 -14.62
N PRO A 501 37.54 -14.44 -14.84
CA PRO A 501 37.83 -13.46 -13.79
C PRO A 501 36.63 -12.56 -13.43
N VAL A 502 35.54 -12.67 -14.19
CA VAL A 502 34.28 -11.95 -14.00
C VAL A 502 33.20 -13.00 -13.79
N LYS A 503 32.43 -12.91 -12.71
CA LYS A 503 31.27 -13.77 -12.49
C LYS A 503 30.04 -13.12 -13.07
N VAL A 504 29.23 -13.89 -13.79
CA VAL A 504 28.00 -13.41 -14.42
C VAL A 504 26.88 -14.37 -14.07
N PHE A 505 25.82 -13.84 -13.47
CA PHE A 505 24.62 -14.58 -13.08
C PHE A 505 23.41 -13.94 -13.73
N ALA A 506 22.57 -14.75 -14.38
CA ALA A 506 21.23 -14.33 -14.76
C ALA A 506 20.23 -14.98 -13.80
N LYS A 507 19.23 -14.23 -13.35
CA LYS A 507 18.19 -14.75 -12.47
C LYS A 507 16.81 -14.28 -12.91
N GLY A 508 15.79 -15.06 -12.57
CA GLY A 508 14.40 -14.76 -12.83
C GLY A 508 13.48 -15.23 -11.70
N GLY A 509 12.29 -14.65 -11.68
CA GLY A 509 11.26 -14.85 -10.66
C GLY A 509 10.98 -13.56 -9.91
N LYS A 510 10.72 -13.65 -8.61
CA LYS A 510 10.54 -12.47 -7.76
C LYS A 510 11.88 -11.87 -7.38
N VAL A 511 12.47 -11.14 -8.31
CA VAL A 511 13.78 -10.51 -8.15
C VAL A 511 13.70 -9.42 -7.10
N LEU A 512 14.66 -9.44 -6.16
CA LEU A 512 14.88 -8.36 -5.22
C LEU A 512 15.41 -7.13 -5.96
N VAL A 513 14.67 -6.03 -5.91
CA VAL A 513 15.12 -4.74 -6.45
C VAL A 513 16.08 -4.11 -5.45
N PRO A 514 17.38 -4.09 -5.71
CA PRO A 514 18.33 -3.80 -4.66
C PRO A 514 18.60 -2.28 -4.61
N PHE A 515 18.12 -1.61 -3.56
CA PHE A 515 18.57 -0.25 -3.21
C PHE A 515 19.47 -0.33 -1.98
N GLY A 516 20.77 -0.06 -2.18
CA GLY A 516 21.79 0.05 -1.12
C GLY A 516 22.77 -1.12 -1.04
N GLY A 517 23.54 -1.28 0.05
CA GLY A 517 24.46 -2.40 0.31
C GLY A 517 24.12 -3.80 0.83
N ASP A 518 23.31 -3.93 1.87
CA ASP A 518 22.91 -5.23 2.41
C ASP A 518 21.70 -5.83 1.66
N PRO A 519 21.79 -6.97 0.93
CA PRO A 519 20.58 -7.61 0.37
C PRO A 519 19.50 -7.93 1.42
N LEU A 520 19.82 -7.90 2.72
CA LEU A 520 18.87 -7.88 3.85
C LEU A 520 18.28 -6.48 4.15
N PHE A 521 18.29 -5.52 3.21
CA PHE A 521 17.64 -4.19 3.31
C PHE A 521 16.18 -4.24 3.74
N HIS A 522 15.55 -5.41 3.64
CA HIS A 522 14.28 -5.78 4.25
C HIS A 522 14.12 -5.28 5.70
N HIS A 523 15.22 -5.24 6.48
CA HIS A 523 15.21 -4.86 7.89
C HIS A 523 15.19 -3.35 8.17
N SER A 524 15.40 -2.54 7.15
CA SER A 524 15.82 -1.14 7.33
C SER A 524 14.83 -0.12 6.80
N TYR A 525 14.04 -0.50 5.79
CA TYR A 525 13.15 0.42 5.08
C TYR A 525 11.76 -0.13 4.79
N GLY A 526 11.54 -1.45 4.87
CA GLY A 526 10.26 -2.07 4.48
C GLY A 526 9.78 -3.20 5.39
N GLY A 527 10.40 -3.39 6.55
CA GLY A 527 10.05 -4.46 7.49
C GLY A 527 10.24 -4.00 8.92
N LEU A 528 9.37 -4.48 9.80
CA LEU A 528 9.26 -4.12 11.22
C LEU A 528 10.48 -4.61 12.05
N ALA A 529 11.63 -4.86 11.43
CA ALA A 529 12.89 -5.31 12.05
C ALA A 529 13.64 -4.19 12.77
N GLY A 530 12.90 -3.36 13.51
CA GLY A 530 13.42 -2.23 14.26
C GLY A 530 13.29 -0.90 13.52
N PHE A 531 12.24 -0.76 12.71
CA PHE A 531 11.80 0.51 12.16
C PHE A 531 10.29 0.48 11.92
N ASP A 532 9.56 1.37 12.58
CA ASP A 532 8.18 1.72 12.19
C ASP A 532 8.22 2.85 11.14
N GLN A 533 9.34 3.00 10.40
CA GLN A 533 9.25 3.82 9.21
C GLN A 533 8.50 3.10 8.11
N ARG A 534 7.36 3.71 7.80
CA ARG A 534 6.67 3.63 6.52
C ARG A 534 7.57 4.21 5.42
N VAL A 535 8.74 3.63 5.15
CA VAL A 535 9.56 4.09 4.01
C VAL A 535 9.22 3.28 2.77
N LEU A 536 9.35 3.97 1.65
CA LEU A 536 9.10 3.49 0.32
C LEU A 536 10.31 2.76 -0.24
N PRO A 537 10.13 1.66 -0.97
CA PRO A 537 8.94 0.79 -1.04
C PRO A 537 8.95 -0.36 0.00
N VAL A 538 7.74 -0.83 0.38
CA VAL A 538 7.55 -1.90 1.41
C VAL A 538 7.62 -3.31 0.82
N VAL A 539 7.42 -3.49 -0.49
CA VAL A 539 7.50 -4.81 -1.13
C VAL A 539 8.46 -4.78 -2.31
N PHE A 540 9.51 -5.58 -2.18
CA PHE A 540 10.76 -5.42 -2.91
C PHE A 540 11.13 -6.56 -3.84
N ALA A 541 10.29 -7.60 -3.90
CA ALA A 541 10.46 -8.73 -4.78
C ALA A 541 9.41 -8.66 -5.87
N ARG A 542 9.83 -8.48 -7.11
CA ARG A 542 8.92 -8.35 -8.25
C ARG A 542 9.27 -9.33 -9.33
N GLU A 543 8.22 -9.84 -9.97
CA GLU A 543 8.39 -10.70 -11.13
C GLU A 543 9.22 -9.96 -12.18
N GLY A 544 10.33 -10.58 -12.57
CA GLY A 544 11.31 -9.95 -13.43
C GLY A 544 12.54 -10.81 -13.69
N LEU A 545 13.54 -10.17 -14.27
CA LEU A 545 14.82 -10.74 -14.63
C LEU A 545 15.93 -9.81 -14.13
N THR A 546 17.03 -10.39 -13.68
CA THR A 546 18.25 -9.66 -13.32
C THR A 546 19.48 -10.32 -13.91
N VAL A 547 20.47 -9.52 -14.26
CA VAL A 547 21.81 -9.95 -14.59
C VAL A 547 22.77 -9.26 -13.62
N ASN A 548 23.51 -10.07 -12.87
CA ASN A 548 24.55 -9.63 -11.95
C ASN A 548 25.93 -9.93 -12.56
N VAL A 549 26.84 -8.97 -12.41
CA VAL A 549 28.23 -9.05 -12.84
C VAL A 549 29.11 -8.68 -11.65
N GLU A 550 30.07 -9.53 -11.30
CA GLU A 550 31.03 -9.28 -10.22
C GLU A 550 32.46 -9.43 -10.69
N ARG A 551 33.33 -8.52 -10.25
CA ARG A 551 34.77 -8.55 -10.55
C ARG A 551 35.58 -8.11 -9.35
N ARG A 552 36.61 -8.89 -9.02
CA ARG A 552 37.59 -8.52 -7.98
C ARG A 552 38.90 -8.06 -8.62
N LEU A 553 39.38 -6.90 -8.20
CA LEU A 553 40.61 -6.25 -8.64
C LEU A 553 41.50 -5.98 -7.42
N GLY A 554 42.18 -7.02 -6.94
CA GLY A 554 42.99 -6.97 -5.72
C GLY A 554 42.14 -6.66 -4.47
N PRO A 555 42.36 -5.51 -3.79
CA PRO A 555 41.59 -5.12 -2.61
C PRO A 555 40.21 -4.51 -2.94
N ILE A 556 39.94 -4.24 -4.22
CA ILE A 556 38.67 -3.68 -4.68
C ILE A 556 37.79 -4.81 -5.22
N ALA A 557 36.52 -4.85 -4.84
CA ALA A 557 35.53 -5.65 -5.56
C ALA A 557 34.41 -4.76 -6.09
N LEU A 558 34.04 -4.98 -7.35
CA LEU A 558 33.01 -4.26 -8.07
C LEU A 558 31.87 -5.23 -8.39
N SER A 559 30.63 -4.76 -8.26
CA SER A 559 29.44 -5.48 -8.68
C SER A 559 28.52 -4.58 -9.49
N GLY A 560 27.78 -5.17 -10.42
CA GLY A 560 26.82 -4.50 -11.27
C GLY A 560 25.61 -5.38 -11.51
N ASP A 561 24.43 -4.94 -11.09
CA ASP A 561 23.16 -5.58 -11.39
C ASP A 561 22.42 -4.74 -12.43
N ALA A 562 21.79 -5.39 -13.41
CA ALA A 562 20.83 -4.80 -14.31
C ALA A 562 19.55 -5.63 -14.28
N TYR A 563 18.40 -5.01 -14.08
CA TYR A 563 17.15 -5.73 -13.90
C TYR A 563 15.98 -5.06 -14.63
N VAL A 564 15.02 -5.91 -15.02
CA VAL A 564 13.72 -5.53 -15.58
C VAL A 564 12.65 -6.24 -14.76
N ILE A 565 11.69 -5.48 -14.24
CA ILE A 565 10.66 -5.97 -13.33
C ILE A 565 9.29 -5.39 -13.68
N SER A 566 8.23 -5.99 -13.13
CA SER A 566 6.92 -5.33 -13.07
C SER A 566 6.98 -4.08 -12.20
N GLY A 567 6.70 -2.92 -12.80
CA GLY A 567 6.87 -1.60 -12.21
C GLY A 567 5.67 -1.10 -11.39
N TYR A 568 5.64 0.22 -11.19
CA TYR A 568 4.55 0.97 -10.57
C TYR A 568 3.58 1.53 -11.60
N ARG A 569 2.37 1.90 -11.16
CA ARG A 569 1.37 2.56 -12.00
C ARG A 569 0.58 3.58 -11.19
N LEU A 570 0.37 4.76 -11.76
CA LEU A 570 -0.60 5.71 -11.22
C LEU A 570 -2.02 5.23 -11.52
N LYS A 571 -2.89 5.22 -10.50
CA LYS A 571 -4.31 4.88 -10.67
C LYS A 571 -5.08 6.00 -11.39
N ARG A 572 -4.69 7.25 -11.13
CA ARG A 572 -5.24 8.46 -11.75
C ARG A 572 -4.09 9.42 -12.05
N ALA A 573 -4.27 10.27 -13.05
CA ALA A 573 -3.21 11.16 -13.49
C ALA A 573 -2.79 12.19 -12.42
N ASP A 574 -3.74 12.62 -11.57
CA ASP A 574 -3.55 13.53 -10.44
C ASP A 574 -3.16 12.85 -9.11
N ALA A 575 -2.98 11.52 -9.12
CA ALA A 575 -2.63 10.79 -7.91
C ALA A 575 -1.17 11.03 -7.49
N VAL A 576 -0.94 11.06 -6.17
CA VAL A 576 0.40 10.91 -5.59
C VAL A 576 0.71 9.42 -5.55
N LEU A 577 1.87 9.04 -6.07
CA LEU A 577 2.28 7.65 -6.17
C LEU A 577 2.54 7.07 -4.78
N ASN A 578 1.80 6.03 -4.40
CA ASN A 578 2.11 5.28 -3.21
C ASN A 578 3.09 4.14 -3.54
N LEU A 579 4.39 4.35 -3.31
CA LEU A 579 5.41 3.31 -3.56
C LEU A 579 5.26 2.08 -2.64
N GLN A 580 4.32 2.04 -1.68
CA GLN A 580 4.04 0.83 -0.90
C GLN A 580 3.00 -0.08 -1.56
N SER A 581 2.06 0.48 -2.33
CA SER A 581 0.87 -0.26 -2.78
C SER A 581 0.52 -0.09 -4.27
N ASP A 582 1.02 0.94 -4.95
CA ASP A 582 0.64 1.27 -6.34
C ASP A 582 1.50 0.53 -7.38
N LEU A 583 1.59 -0.76 -7.12
CA LEU A 583 2.27 -1.76 -7.91
C LEU A 583 1.43 -2.09 -9.15
N ALA A 584 2.05 -2.12 -10.34
CA ALA A 584 1.34 -2.51 -11.55
C ALA A 584 0.87 -3.98 -11.42
N PRO A 585 -0.40 -4.28 -11.76
CA PRO A 585 -0.84 -5.66 -11.93
C PRO A 585 -0.05 -6.32 -13.06
N LEU A 586 0.19 -7.64 -12.96
CA LEU A 586 0.89 -8.40 -14.00
C LEU A 586 0.23 -8.30 -15.38
N GLU A 587 -1.09 -8.18 -15.42
CA GLU A 587 -1.89 -8.10 -16.65
C GLU A 587 -1.80 -6.74 -17.35
N ASP A 588 -1.34 -5.68 -16.66
CA ASP A 588 -1.13 -4.33 -17.19
C ASP A 588 0.28 -3.85 -16.84
N THR A 589 1.26 -4.72 -17.11
CA THR A 589 2.64 -4.50 -16.67
C THR A 589 3.25 -3.31 -17.40
N ARG A 590 3.53 -2.25 -16.64
CA ARG A 590 4.52 -1.24 -17.00
C ARG A 590 5.88 -1.76 -16.56
N LEU A 591 6.82 -1.87 -17.48
CA LEU A 591 8.16 -2.36 -17.18
C LEU A 591 8.94 -1.29 -16.41
N GLY A 592 9.41 -1.66 -15.22
CA GLY A 592 10.45 -0.95 -14.52
C GLY A 592 11.81 -1.50 -14.89
N VAL A 593 12.76 -0.62 -15.19
CA VAL A 593 14.15 -0.99 -15.50
C VAL A 593 15.05 -0.31 -14.50
N GLY A 594 16.01 -1.03 -13.93
CA GLY A 594 16.97 -0.43 -13.03
C GLY A 594 18.31 -1.12 -13.05
N ALA A 595 19.23 -0.54 -12.30
CA ALA A 595 20.55 -1.07 -12.09
C ALA A 595 20.98 -0.88 -10.64
N ARG A 596 22.04 -1.58 -10.25
CA ARG A 596 22.77 -1.33 -9.01
C ARG A 596 24.25 -1.49 -9.27
N LEU A 597 25.02 -0.49 -8.89
CA LEU A 597 26.47 -0.52 -8.95
C LEU A 597 26.98 -0.61 -7.52
N GLY A 598 27.83 -1.59 -7.24
CA GLY A 598 28.46 -1.80 -5.94
C GLY A 598 29.97 -1.72 -6.05
N GLY A 599 30.60 -1.14 -5.04
CA GLY A 599 32.04 -1.10 -4.89
C GLY A 599 32.41 -1.35 -3.44
N SER A 600 33.41 -2.19 -3.21
CA SER A 600 33.98 -2.44 -1.89
C SER A 600 35.48 -2.24 -1.91
N TRP A 601 36.01 -1.65 -0.85
CA TRP A 601 37.43 -1.46 -0.63
C TRP A 601 37.72 -1.58 0.88
N GLY A 602 38.29 -2.72 1.27
CA GLY A 602 38.53 -3.05 2.67
C GLY A 602 37.21 -3.05 3.48
N PRO A 603 37.08 -2.20 4.52
CA PRO A 603 35.87 -2.13 5.34
C PRO A 603 34.76 -1.28 4.71
N ILE A 604 35.05 -0.53 3.64
CA ILE A 604 34.13 0.42 3.03
C ILE A 604 33.40 -0.25 1.89
N ASN A 605 32.09 -0.06 1.84
CA ASN A 605 31.24 -0.48 0.75
C ASN A 605 30.33 0.68 0.34
N VAL A 606 30.12 0.83 -0.97
CA VAL A 606 29.32 1.89 -1.56
C VAL A 606 28.43 1.29 -2.63
N TRP A 607 27.16 1.69 -2.66
CA TRP A 607 26.21 1.26 -3.67
C TRP A 607 25.38 2.42 -4.20
N TYR A 608 25.13 2.39 -5.50
CA TYR A 608 24.26 3.34 -6.17
C TYR A 608 23.27 2.60 -7.08
N SER A 609 21.99 2.91 -6.93
CA SER A 609 20.90 2.21 -7.62
C SER A 609 19.96 3.19 -8.32
N PRO A 610 20.04 3.33 -9.66
CA PRO A 610 19.01 4.02 -10.44
C PRO A 610 17.89 3.07 -10.86
N TYR A 611 16.66 3.58 -10.90
CA TYR A 611 15.49 2.87 -11.40
C TYR A 611 14.57 3.82 -12.16
N PHE A 612 14.05 3.35 -13.29
CA PHE A 612 13.15 4.08 -14.17
C PHE A 612 11.89 3.28 -14.41
N ASN A 613 10.74 3.96 -14.42
CA ASN A 613 9.47 3.33 -14.73
C ASN A 613 8.47 4.33 -15.34
N SER A 614 7.69 3.89 -16.32
CA SER A 614 6.55 4.67 -16.83
C SER A 614 5.33 4.42 -15.94
N LEU A 615 4.68 5.48 -15.48
CA LEU A 615 3.54 5.38 -14.55
C LEU A 615 2.18 5.40 -15.24
N GLY A 616 2.14 5.63 -16.55
CA GLY A 616 0.93 6.03 -17.28
C GLY A 616 0.70 7.55 -17.25
N PHE A 617 -0.27 8.02 -18.03
CA PHE A 617 -0.65 9.44 -18.12
C PHE A 617 0.51 10.38 -18.54
N GLY A 618 1.40 9.91 -19.41
CA GLY A 618 2.64 10.62 -19.76
C GLY A 618 3.63 10.84 -18.59
N ARG A 619 3.36 10.25 -17.41
CA ARG A 619 4.21 10.41 -16.22
C ARG A 619 5.25 9.31 -16.10
N ARG A 620 6.37 9.66 -15.49
CA ARG A 620 7.51 8.79 -15.26
C ARG A 620 8.01 8.91 -13.84
N LEU A 621 8.52 7.80 -13.33
CA LEU A 621 9.20 7.66 -12.05
C LEU A 621 10.69 7.46 -12.31
N PHE A 622 11.50 8.25 -11.64
CA PHE A 622 12.94 8.04 -11.55
C PHE A 622 13.34 7.95 -10.08
N LEU A 623 13.78 6.77 -9.67
CA LEU A 623 14.30 6.50 -8.34
C LEU A 623 15.82 6.44 -8.39
N GLN A 624 16.45 7.01 -7.37
CA GLN A 624 17.88 6.89 -7.13
C GLN A 624 18.10 6.61 -5.66
N ALA A 625 18.97 5.65 -5.35
CA ALA A 625 19.46 5.46 -4.00
C ALA A 625 20.99 5.43 -3.96
N LEU A 626 21.55 5.93 -2.88
CA LEU A 626 22.97 5.86 -2.54
C LEU A 626 23.09 5.30 -1.12
N ASP A 627 24.05 4.41 -0.93
CA ASP A 627 24.32 3.74 0.33
C ASP A 627 25.80 3.60 0.56
N VAL A 628 26.23 3.85 1.79
CA VAL A 628 27.61 3.76 2.23
C VAL A 628 27.63 3.01 3.55
N ALA A 629 28.40 1.93 3.60
CA ALA A 629 28.62 1.15 4.81
C ALA A 629 30.11 1.04 5.12
N VAL A 630 30.47 1.24 6.38
CA VAL A 630 31.82 1.02 6.90
C VAL A 630 31.74 -0.02 8.01
N TRP A 631 32.36 -1.17 7.79
CA TRP A 631 32.34 -2.27 8.75
C TRP A 631 33.68 -2.39 9.48
N ARG A 632 33.71 -2.00 10.77
CA ARG A 632 34.79 -2.28 11.74
C ARG A 632 36.19 -2.24 11.10
N PRO A 633 36.68 -1.06 10.69
CA PRO A 633 37.99 -0.92 10.05
C PRO A 633 39.11 -1.39 10.99
N ARG A 634 39.53 -2.65 10.84
CA ARG A 634 40.54 -3.28 11.70
C ARG A 634 41.87 -2.54 11.62
N GLY A 635 42.54 -2.40 12.76
CA GLY A 635 43.84 -1.74 12.84
C GLY A 635 43.78 -0.21 12.91
N LEU A 636 42.58 0.38 12.92
CA LEU A 636 42.37 1.78 13.31
C LEU A 636 41.86 1.80 14.76
N PRO A 637 42.68 2.21 15.73
CA PRO A 637 42.28 2.28 17.13
C PRO A 637 40.97 3.06 17.29
N VAL A 638 40.11 2.60 18.21
CA VAL A 638 38.74 3.10 18.44
C VAL A 638 37.77 2.75 17.30
N LEU A 639 38.10 3.06 16.04
CA LEU A 639 37.21 2.86 14.89
C LEU A 639 36.92 1.38 14.61
N GLU A 640 37.80 0.45 14.97
CA GLU A 640 37.55 -0.99 14.86
C GLU A 640 36.36 -1.50 15.70
N HIS A 641 35.90 -0.71 16.66
CA HIS A 641 34.69 -0.98 17.45
C HIS A 641 33.44 -0.35 16.84
N PHE A 642 33.54 0.40 15.74
CA PHE A 642 32.39 1.04 15.13
C PHE A 642 32.01 0.41 13.80
N SER A 643 30.70 0.35 13.54
CA SER A 643 30.17 0.23 12.20
C SER A 643 29.23 1.39 11.90
N LEU A 644 29.28 1.86 10.67
CA LEU A 644 28.50 2.98 10.16
C LEU A 644 27.75 2.53 8.91
N GLY A 645 26.48 2.90 8.82
CA GLY A 645 25.68 2.81 7.60
C GLY A 645 24.96 4.12 7.37
N ALA A 646 24.95 4.61 6.15
CA ALA A 646 24.18 5.78 5.77
C ALA A 646 23.65 5.60 4.36
N GLY A 647 22.43 6.06 4.11
CA GLY A 647 21.89 6.03 2.77
C GLY A 647 20.74 6.99 2.58
N LEU A 648 20.43 7.20 1.31
CA LEU A 648 19.42 8.14 0.84
C LEU A 648 18.73 7.56 -0.38
N LEU A 649 17.45 7.84 -0.48
CA LEU A 649 16.60 7.50 -1.60
C LEU A 649 15.81 8.74 -2.02
N ARG A 650 15.77 8.98 -3.32
CA ARG A 650 14.97 10.03 -3.94
C ARG A 650 14.15 9.41 -5.07
N ALA A 651 12.85 9.68 -5.07
CA ALA A 651 11.91 9.17 -6.06
C ALA A 651 11.20 10.33 -6.74
N ASP A 652 11.71 10.78 -7.88
CA ASP A 652 11.15 11.88 -8.66
C ASP A 652 10.03 11.38 -9.57
N VAL A 653 8.87 12.03 -9.51
CA VAL A 653 7.75 11.81 -10.42
C VAL A 653 7.55 13.04 -11.29
N SER A 654 7.71 12.88 -12.60
CA SER A 654 7.66 14.00 -13.57
C SER A 654 6.89 13.67 -14.83
N GLY A 655 6.63 14.70 -15.66
CA GLY A 655 5.95 14.57 -16.95
C GLY A 655 4.43 14.60 -16.86
N GLY A 656 3.74 14.28 -17.96
CA GLY A 656 2.28 14.33 -18.10
C GLY A 656 1.71 15.61 -18.71
N GLU A 657 2.56 16.60 -19.01
CA GLU A 657 2.17 17.90 -19.61
C GLU A 657 1.40 17.75 -20.92
N ALA A 658 1.92 16.92 -21.82
CA ALA A 658 1.30 16.67 -23.12
C ALA A 658 -0.10 16.04 -23.01
N GLU A 659 -0.44 15.48 -21.85
CA GLU A 659 -1.74 14.87 -21.59
C GLU A 659 -2.62 15.73 -20.66
N GLY A 660 -2.17 16.94 -20.28
CA GLY A 660 -2.93 17.88 -19.45
C GLY A 660 -2.92 17.58 -17.95
N TYR A 661 -2.08 16.64 -17.48
CA TYR A 661 -2.03 16.21 -16.08
C TYR A 661 -0.70 16.47 -15.38
N GLY A 662 0.31 16.94 -16.13
CA GLY A 662 1.66 17.26 -15.65
C GLY A 662 2.05 18.71 -15.92
N GLY A 663 3.21 19.12 -15.39
CA GLY A 663 3.70 20.49 -15.58
C GLY A 663 4.68 20.98 -14.52
N PRO A 664 5.35 22.11 -14.77
CA PRO A 664 6.00 22.88 -13.72
C PRO A 664 5.01 23.10 -12.56
N GLY A 665 5.31 22.55 -11.38
CA GLY A 665 4.44 22.59 -10.20
C GLY A 665 3.62 21.32 -9.92
N ALA A 666 3.51 20.39 -10.86
CA ALA A 666 2.94 19.04 -10.66
C ALA A 666 4.01 17.94 -10.49
N ASP A 667 5.26 18.24 -10.88
CA ASP A 667 6.44 17.46 -10.56
C ASP A 667 6.68 17.45 -9.04
N TYR A 668 6.86 16.27 -8.47
CA TYR A 668 7.18 16.09 -7.06
C TYR A 668 8.21 14.99 -6.85
N TYR A 669 8.75 14.88 -5.64
CA TYR A 669 9.58 13.76 -5.24
C TYR A 669 9.27 13.26 -3.83
N HIS A 670 9.45 11.97 -3.63
CA HIS A 670 9.58 11.39 -2.29
C HIS A 670 11.05 11.32 -1.91
N PHE A 671 11.34 11.48 -0.63
CA PHE A 671 12.70 11.37 -0.11
C PHE A 671 12.71 10.54 1.15
N ALA A 672 13.71 9.67 1.25
CA ALA A 672 14.01 8.95 2.46
C ALA A 672 15.52 8.94 2.73
N SER A 673 15.90 8.87 3.99
CA SER A 673 17.29 8.64 4.39
C SER A 673 17.38 7.81 5.65
N TYR A 674 18.56 7.26 5.89
CA TYR A 674 18.90 6.64 7.16
C TYR A 674 20.34 6.90 7.55
N LEU A 675 20.56 6.85 8.86
CA LEU A 675 21.86 6.78 9.50
C LEU A 675 21.83 5.65 10.53
N GLN A 676 22.86 4.84 10.55
CA GLN A 676 23.08 3.78 11.52
C GLN A 676 24.50 3.90 12.06
N LEU A 677 24.61 3.98 13.37
CA LEU A 677 25.86 3.91 14.10
C LEU A 677 25.78 2.75 15.09
N ARG A 678 26.77 1.86 15.07
CA ARG A 678 26.89 0.80 16.07
C ARG A 678 28.25 0.86 16.72
N TYR A 679 28.25 0.71 18.04
CA TYR A 679 29.44 0.52 18.86
C TYR A 679 29.47 -0.92 19.37
N HIS A 680 30.58 -1.61 19.14
CA HIS A 680 30.83 -3.01 19.46
C HIS A 680 31.85 -3.10 20.61
N PRO A 681 31.40 -3.01 21.88
CA PRO A 681 32.28 -3.26 23.01
C PRO A 681 32.85 -4.69 22.98
N THR A 682 32.10 -5.64 22.42
CA THR A 682 32.55 -7.01 22.17
C THR A 682 32.03 -7.47 20.80
N ASP A 683 32.44 -8.66 20.35
CA ASP A 683 31.96 -9.20 19.08
C ASP A 683 30.49 -9.68 19.15
N TRP A 684 29.98 -9.96 20.35
CA TRP A 684 28.63 -10.46 20.58
C TRP A 684 27.65 -9.40 21.10
N LEU A 685 28.14 -8.24 21.53
CA LEU A 685 27.33 -7.15 22.08
C LEU A 685 27.54 -5.88 21.26
N TYR A 686 26.46 -5.17 20.92
CA TYR A 686 26.56 -3.83 20.37
C TYR A 686 25.48 -2.89 20.88
N VAL A 687 25.85 -1.62 20.98
CA VAL A 687 24.93 -0.49 21.16
C VAL A 687 24.70 0.13 19.79
N GLN A 688 23.45 0.40 19.45
CA GLN A 688 23.04 0.98 18.18
C GLN A 688 22.32 2.29 18.42
N TYR A 689 22.65 3.29 17.61
CA TYR A 689 21.77 4.40 17.30
C TYR A 689 21.38 4.32 15.83
N ARG A 690 20.12 4.59 15.55
CA ARG A 690 19.61 4.65 14.18
C ARG A 690 18.65 5.81 14.05
N GLN A 691 18.66 6.43 12.88
CA GLN A 691 17.72 7.45 12.47
C GLN A 691 17.27 7.16 11.04
N GLY A 692 16.07 7.60 10.68
CA GLY A 692 15.77 7.93 9.30
C GLY A 692 14.81 9.10 9.18
N LEU A 693 14.71 9.62 7.97
CA LEU A 693 13.78 10.67 7.59
C LEU A 693 12.97 10.16 6.41
N ARG A 694 11.68 10.49 6.36
CA ARG A 694 10.81 10.26 5.20
C ARG A 694 9.97 11.48 4.93
N THR A 695 9.84 11.82 3.65
CA THR A 695 8.97 12.90 3.19
C THR A 695 8.35 12.55 1.84
N PHE A 696 7.13 13.00 1.61
CA PHE A 696 6.31 12.62 0.47
C PHE A 696 5.81 13.85 -0.28
N GLY A 697 5.70 13.74 -1.61
CA GLY A 697 5.07 14.78 -2.42
C GLY A 697 5.77 16.14 -2.41
N ASN A 698 7.07 16.21 -2.09
CA ASN A 698 7.81 17.46 -2.07
C ASN A 698 7.90 18.08 -3.47
N ARG A 699 7.68 19.38 -3.62
CA ARG A 699 7.86 20.07 -4.90
C ARG A 699 9.32 20.08 -5.34
N ARG A 700 9.52 19.88 -6.64
CA ARG A 700 10.86 19.90 -7.26
C ARG A 700 11.57 21.24 -7.01
N GLY A 701 12.85 21.17 -6.64
CA GLY A 701 13.69 22.35 -6.33
C GLY A 701 13.70 22.77 -4.86
N LEU A 702 12.78 22.23 -4.05
CA LEU A 702 12.87 22.31 -2.59
C LEU A 702 13.59 21.05 -2.08
N ILE A 703 14.19 21.15 -0.88
CA ILE A 703 14.74 19.98 -0.14
C ILE A 703 13.64 19.37 0.76
N LEU A 704 12.74 20.23 1.22
CA LEU A 704 11.56 19.91 2.01
C LEU A 704 10.47 20.92 1.66
N ASP A 705 9.29 20.46 1.25
CA ASP A 705 8.14 21.37 1.06
C ASP A 705 7.32 21.44 2.35
N SER A 706 7.68 22.39 3.22
CA SER A 706 7.01 22.58 4.52
C SER A 706 5.50 22.87 4.42
N ASN A 707 5.01 23.32 3.27
CA ASN A 707 3.58 23.59 3.05
C ASN A 707 2.80 22.35 2.62
N ALA A 708 3.49 21.27 2.25
CA ALA A 708 2.90 20.02 1.76
C ALA A 708 3.05 18.86 2.74
N LEU A 709 3.59 19.11 3.94
CA LEU A 709 3.78 18.10 4.97
C LEU A 709 2.43 17.54 5.44
N THR A 710 2.43 16.24 5.66
CA THR A 710 1.34 15.44 6.18
C THR A 710 1.84 14.61 7.36
N ARG A 711 0.92 13.97 8.11
CA ARG A 711 1.27 13.00 9.15
C ARG A 711 2.12 11.82 8.66
N GLU A 712 2.23 11.60 7.35
CA GLU A 712 3.09 10.55 6.80
C GLU A 712 4.56 10.99 6.74
N ASP A 713 4.81 12.30 6.71
CA ASP A 713 6.15 12.89 6.77
C ASP A 713 6.66 12.86 8.21
N GLY A 714 7.85 12.30 8.41
CA GLY A 714 8.35 12.07 9.76
C GLY A 714 9.81 11.64 9.81
N SER A 715 10.38 11.66 10.99
CA SER A 715 11.66 11.03 11.30
C SER A 715 11.48 10.04 12.43
N SER A 716 12.14 8.90 12.34
CA SER A 716 12.14 7.89 13.39
C SER A 716 13.54 7.67 13.87
N HIS A 717 13.68 7.54 15.17
CA HIS A 717 14.94 7.37 15.87
C HIS A 717 14.83 6.12 16.73
N ASN A 718 15.92 5.37 16.85
CA ASN A 718 16.01 4.36 17.89
C ASN A 718 17.40 4.29 18.48
N VAL A 719 17.40 3.94 19.77
CA VAL A 719 18.59 3.49 20.48
C VAL A 719 18.31 2.08 20.97
N GLY A 720 19.29 1.19 20.85
CA GLY A 720 19.14 -0.15 21.38
C GLY A 720 20.45 -0.82 21.75
N VAL A 721 20.34 -1.83 22.60
CA VAL A 721 21.44 -2.71 22.99
C VAL A 721 21.09 -4.10 22.54
N VAL A 722 21.99 -4.76 21.82
CA VAL A 722 21.75 -6.07 21.22
C VAL A 722 22.88 -7.02 21.54
N ALA A 723 22.51 -8.18 22.09
CA ALA A 723 23.37 -9.33 22.27
C ALA A 723 23.09 -10.37 21.18
N ARG A 724 24.13 -11.02 20.67
CA ARG A 724 24.07 -12.05 19.63
C ARG A 724 24.94 -13.25 20.02
N TRP A 725 24.37 -14.44 19.94
CA TRP A 725 25.09 -15.66 20.23
C TRP A 725 24.53 -16.81 19.37
N ARG A 726 25.37 -17.32 18.46
CA ARG A 726 25.07 -18.52 17.63
C ARG A 726 23.68 -18.48 16.97
N GLY A 727 23.41 -17.42 16.21
CA GLY A 727 22.12 -17.23 15.54
C GLY A 727 21.01 -16.68 16.41
N LEU A 728 21.07 -16.84 17.74
CA LEU A 728 20.17 -16.16 18.66
C LEU A 728 20.58 -14.70 18.84
N SER A 729 19.62 -13.79 18.83
CA SER A 729 19.80 -12.39 19.16
C SER A 729 18.71 -11.91 20.09
N ALA A 730 19.08 -11.10 21.07
CA ALA A 730 18.17 -10.42 21.97
C ALA A 730 18.52 -8.93 21.97
N GLY A 731 17.55 -8.07 21.72
CA GLY A 731 17.75 -6.63 21.66
C GLY A 731 16.65 -5.86 22.38
N LEU A 732 17.04 -4.89 23.19
CA LEU A 732 16.12 -3.92 23.78
C LEU A 732 16.29 -2.59 23.05
N PHE A 733 15.18 -2.03 22.59
CA PHE A 733 15.15 -0.82 21.80
C PHE A 733 14.13 0.17 22.35
N GLN A 734 14.48 1.45 22.28
CA GLN A 734 13.58 2.57 22.45
C GLN A 734 13.39 3.24 21.10
N PHE A 735 12.14 3.49 20.71
CA PHE A 735 11.75 4.16 19.48
C PHE A 735 11.16 5.53 19.77
N TRP A 736 11.55 6.51 18.96
CA TRP A 736 10.91 7.82 18.89
C TRP A 736 10.48 8.07 17.46
N ASN A 737 9.19 8.27 17.24
CA ASN A 737 8.62 8.63 15.97
C ASN A 737 8.18 10.08 16.05
N LEU A 738 8.78 10.90 15.19
CA LEU A 738 8.60 12.34 15.19
C LEU A 738 7.97 12.71 13.85
N GLU A 739 6.64 12.77 13.79
CA GLU A 739 5.92 13.31 12.64
C GLU A 739 6.27 14.79 12.44
N LYS A 740 6.35 15.21 11.18
CA LYS A 740 6.61 16.63 10.86
C LYS A 740 5.38 17.50 11.03
N THR A 741 4.20 16.89 11.04
CA THR A 741 2.91 17.54 11.30
C THR A 741 1.99 16.56 12.01
N ASP A 742 1.17 17.06 12.93
CA ASP A 742 0.17 16.26 13.67
C ASP A 742 0.81 15.08 14.42
N GLU A 743 1.77 15.40 15.32
CA GLU A 743 2.47 14.41 16.16
C GLU A 743 1.52 13.43 16.82
N THR A 744 1.81 12.15 16.65
CA THR A 744 1.09 11.07 17.31
C THR A 744 1.92 10.49 18.44
N PRO A 745 1.32 10.15 19.60
CA PRO A 745 2.05 9.51 20.69
C PRO A 745 2.26 8.02 20.40
N ASP A 746 2.97 7.70 19.33
CA ASP A 746 3.22 6.32 18.89
C ASP A 746 4.66 5.85 19.19
N ASP A 747 5.34 6.53 20.11
CA ASP A 747 6.60 6.10 20.72
C ASP A 747 6.43 4.77 21.49
N PHE A 748 7.46 3.93 21.41
CA PHE A 748 7.38 2.61 22.02
C PHE A 748 8.74 2.01 22.41
N THR A 749 8.69 1.06 23.33
CA THR A 749 9.83 0.23 23.72
C THR A 749 9.62 -1.17 23.18
N ARG A 750 10.66 -1.77 22.60
CA ARG A 750 10.60 -3.12 22.04
C ARG A 750 11.72 -3.99 22.58
N LEU A 751 11.36 -5.12 23.16
CA LEU A 751 12.26 -6.25 23.38
C LEU A 751 12.08 -7.24 22.25
N VAL A 752 13.14 -7.48 21.48
CA VAL A 752 13.17 -8.41 20.36
C VAL A 752 14.01 -9.61 20.75
N VAL A 753 13.49 -10.80 20.54
CA VAL A 753 14.26 -12.04 20.52
C VAL A 753 14.11 -12.65 19.14
N ALA A 754 15.22 -12.87 18.44
CA ALA A 754 15.21 -13.46 17.12
C ALA A 754 16.22 -14.60 17.02
N TYR A 755 15.83 -15.67 16.35
CA TYR A 755 16.69 -16.79 16.02
C TYR A 755 16.87 -16.88 14.51
N GLU A 756 18.12 -16.86 14.07
CA GLU A 756 18.56 -16.98 12.69
C GLU A 756 19.42 -18.22 12.56
N PHE A 757 19.22 -18.99 11.50
CA PHE A 757 20.05 -20.15 11.18
C PHE A 757 20.36 -20.24 9.71
#